data_AF-A0A942H9A1-F1
#
_entry.id   AF-A0A942H9A1-F1
#
_cell.length_a   1.000
_cell.length_b   1.000
_cell.length_c   1.000
_cell.angle_alpha   90.00
_cell.angle_beta   90.00
_cell.angle_gamma   90.00
#
_symmetry.space_group_name_H-M   'P 1'
#
loop_
_entity.id
_entity.type
_entity.pdbx_description
1 polymer ?
#
loop_
_entity_poly.entity_id
_entity_poly.type
_entity_poly.pdbx_seq_one_letter_code
_entity_poly.pdbx_strand_id
1 'polypeptide(L)'
;MKVRIGIDVGGTFTDVVVIDSESRALVGQLKFPTSHDAREGVALGIVTALERAMQQFNLQPDDVAFIAHSTTQATNALLEGDVAQVAVLGIGTGLEGILAKRATRVPPIELAPNKFLTADHTFIKHSHNLSATIDALKNKGAQVIVASEAFSVDRTVHETQMVEKAKAAGLRATSGHEVSSLYGLRVRTRTAVINAAILPKMIATAEMTDSCVKSSGITAPLMIMRSDGGVMSVDEVHRRPILTMLSGPAAGIAGALMHERVSDGIFIEVGGTSADISVIRDGSPVTRPAKLNGHRMYLNTLDVRTLGVGGGSMIRASKTEGRITDVGPRSAHIAGLGYACFAAVEDLQEAEIELIRPTESDADDHVILRGKSRKGYALTTTCAANFLGYVKPDHFAFGNAEATRVAFEKLATFFHSKDAETAQRFAEAVLETGCRKITNAIEELIVEYQLDREHVVLVGGGGGAASLVPFTAKLLNLDHRIARNAEVISPIGVAMAMVRDTIERNIVDPTPEDILKVRREAAEAAIHAGAVADSIEVQVEVDKRRNLVRATAMGTTELRKRDNNQQTQGVEHCRKIAARSMRIQAEEVTLAAEAGMWFVFIGTQKVKSFFGLFTSHREMLRVVDHSGVIRLQRNTAQIRICLLPQLNAEITDAVEQLTDFGDAGRAIPDIFVLYGARIANFSGLADLEQVLALVEVELRSLDPGTRLIVIACPK
;
A
#
# COMPACT_ATOMS: atom_id res chain seq x y z
N MET A 1 13.70 -24.34 11.69
CA MET A 1 12.69 -24.04 10.64
C MET A 1 12.94 -22.62 10.23
N LYS A 2 13.12 -22.30 8.94
CA LYS A 2 13.42 -20.92 8.56
C LYS A 2 12.15 -20.07 8.58
N VAL A 3 12.20 -18.91 9.24
CA VAL A 3 11.04 -18.03 9.45
C VAL A 3 11.28 -16.61 8.95
N ARG A 4 10.19 -15.92 8.67
CA ARG A 4 10.12 -14.51 8.34
C ARG A 4 9.32 -13.80 9.43
N ILE A 5 9.86 -12.71 9.98
CA ILE A 5 9.24 -11.94 11.05
C ILE A 5 8.78 -10.59 10.51
N GLY A 6 7.50 -10.27 10.69
CA GLY A 6 6.93 -8.98 10.33
C GLY A 6 6.42 -8.26 11.57
N ILE A 7 6.80 -6.99 11.71
CA ILE A 7 6.45 -6.18 12.88
C ILE A 7 5.73 -4.92 12.38
N ASP A 8 4.48 -4.71 12.78
CA ASP A 8 3.73 -3.51 12.45
C ASP A 8 3.52 -2.65 13.69
N VAL A 9 4.14 -1.46 13.69
CA VAL A 9 4.05 -0.51 14.79
C VAL A 9 2.96 0.52 14.52
N GLY A 10 1.77 0.24 15.06
CA GLY A 10 0.62 1.14 15.03
C GLY A 10 0.62 2.18 16.16
N GLY A 11 -0.41 3.04 16.15
CA GLY A 11 -0.62 4.07 17.17
C GLY A 11 -0.88 3.51 18.57
N THR A 12 -1.60 2.40 18.68
CA THR A 12 -1.98 1.81 19.98
C THR A 12 -1.25 0.51 20.27
N PHE A 13 -1.06 -0.32 19.25
CA PHE A 13 -0.46 -1.64 19.39
C PHE A 13 0.67 -1.85 18.38
N THR A 14 1.63 -2.67 18.80
CA THR A 14 2.66 -3.28 17.95
C THR A 14 2.29 -4.74 17.75
N ASP A 15 2.05 -5.11 16.50
CA ASP A 15 1.68 -6.47 16.10
C ASP A 15 2.89 -7.18 15.50
N VAL A 16 3.10 -8.43 15.87
CA VAL A 16 4.20 -9.27 15.38
C VAL A 16 3.61 -10.53 14.79
N VAL A 17 4.11 -10.94 13.63
CA VAL A 17 3.82 -12.24 13.06
C VAL A 17 5.10 -12.98 12.72
N VAL A 18 5.03 -14.30 12.87
CA VAL A 18 6.06 -15.25 12.43
C VAL A 18 5.46 -16.09 11.33
N ILE A 19 6.10 -16.11 10.17
CA ILE A 19 5.67 -16.86 8.98
C ILE A 19 6.75 -17.87 8.63
N ASP A 20 6.36 -19.09 8.31
CA ASP A 20 7.28 -20.09 7.78
C ASP A 20 7.77 -19.67 6.37
N SER A 21 9.08 -19.65 6.16
CA SER A 21 9.66 -19.07 4.93
C SER A 21 9.32 -19.87 3.67
N GLU A 22 9.10 -21.19 3.79
CA GLU A 22 8.80 -22.08 2.66
C GLU A 22 7.29 -22.13 2.37
N SER A 23 6.49 -22.58 3.34
CA SER A 23 5.04 -22.78 3.17
C SER A 23 4.25 -21.47 3.16
N ARG A 24 4.83 -20.37 3.66
CA ARG A 24 4.17 -19.07 3.87
C ARG A 24 2.99 -19.12 4.85
N ALA A 25 2.91 -20.18 5.65
CA ALA A 25 1.90 -20.33 6.68
C ALA A 25 2.23 -19.45 7.90
N LEU A 26 1.20 -18.92 8.56
CA LEU A 26 1.32 -18.22 9.83
C LEU A 26 1.71 -19.23 10.92
N VAL A 27 2.88 -19.04 11.52
CA VAL A 27 3.37 -19.85 12.66
C VAL A 27 2.80 -19.31 13.97
N GLY A 28 2.71 -18.00 14.10
CA GLY A 28 2.14 -17.37 15.28
C GLY A 28 2.12 -15.86 15.20
N GLN A 29 1.39 -15.24 16.13
CA GLN A 29 1.25 -13.80 16.24
C GLN A 29 1.31 -13.34 17.69
N LEU A 30 1.78 -12.12 17.92
CA LEU A 30 1.84 -11.47 19.23
C LEU A 30 1.38 -10.01 19.09
N LYS A 31 0.81 -9.47 20.17
CA LYS A 31 0.34 -8.09 20.23
C LYS A 31 0.80 -7.43 21.52
N PHE A 32 1.37 -6.24 21.40
CA PHE A 32 1.91 -5.47 22.52
C PHE A 32 1.38 -4.04 22.49
N PRO A 33 1.24 -3.36 23.64
CA PRO A 33 1.06 -1.92 23.64
C PRO A 33 2.26 -1.22 22.98
N THR A 34 2.01 -0.21 22.15
CA THR A 34 3.11 0.56 21.53
C THR A 34 3.80 1.46 22.57
N SER A 35 5.13 1.53 22.53
CA SER A 35 5.97 2.23 23.51
C SER A 35 6.25 3.70 23.16
N HIS A 36 5.24 4.46 22.69
CA HIS A 36 5.42 5.87 22.29
C HIS A 36 6.02 6.75 23.39
N ASP A 37 5.63 6.48 24.65
CA ASP A 37 6.04 7.28 25.81
C ASP A 37 7.37 6.82 26.44
N ALA A 38 7.98 5.75 25.92
CA ALA A 38 9.28 5.29 26.41
C ALA A 38 10.40 6.25 25.96
N ARG A 39 11.49 6.34 26.72
CA ARG A 39 12.65 7.17 26.36
C ARG A 39 13.28 6.70 25.04
N GLU A 40 13.28 5.39 24.84
CA GLU A 40 13.74 4.69 23.64
C GLU A 40 12.68 4.68 22.52
N GLY A 41 11.49 5.23 22.77
CA GLY A 41 10.37 5.29 21.84
C GLY A 41 9.90 3.92 21.37
N VAL A 42 9.42 3.85 20.13
CA VAL A 42 8.89 2.62 19.53
C VAL A 42 9.92 1.50 19.36
N ALA A 43 11.22 1.83 19.36
CA ALA A 43 12.27 0.84 19.22
C ALA A 43 12.25 -0.18 20.38
N LEU A 44 12.01 0.27 21.62
CA LEU A 44 11.85 -0.64 22.77
C LEU A 44 10.72 -1.66 22.55
N GLY A 45 9.59 -1.19 22.02
CA GLY A 45 8.44 -2.02 21.70
C GLY A 45 8.78 -3.10 20.68
N ILE A 46 9.50 -2.73 19.60
CA ILE A 46 9.96 -3.66 18.57
C ILE A 46 10.93 -4.71 19.14
N VAL A 47 11.86 -4.30 20.01
CA VAL A 47 12.85 -5.20 20.62
C VAL A 47 12.18 -6.20 21.55
N THR A 48 11.30 -5.71 22.43
CA THR A 48 10.52 -6.55 23.35
C THR A 48 9.66 -7.55 22.57
N ALA A 49 9.07 -7.09 21.46
CA ALA A 49 8.30 -7.91 20.54
C ALA A 49 9.13 -9.05 19.95
N LEU A 50 10.32 -8.74 19.45
CA LEU A 50 11.24 -9.70 18.85
C LEU A 50 11.71 -10.74 19.86
N GLU A 51 12.19 -10.32 21.04
CA GLU A 51 12.66 -11.23 22.09
C GLU A 51 11.55 -12.20 22.53
N ARG A 52 10.33 -11.69 22.72
CA ARG A 52 9.18 -12.52 23.08
C ARG A 52 8.77 -13.46 21.96
N ALA A 53 8.83 -13.03 20.70
CA ALA A 53 8.57 -13.91 19.55
C ALA A 53 9.59 -15.05 19.49
N MET A 54 10.88 -14.75 19.67
CA MET A 54 11.93 -15.78 19.69
C MET A 54 11.71 -16.79 20.83
N GLN A 55 11.38 -16.30 22.03
CA GLN A 55 11.13 -17.17 23.18
C GLN A 55 9.85 -18.01 23.03
N GLN A 56 8.73 -17.39 22.70
CA GLN A 56 7.42 -18.05 22.65
C GLN A 56 7.31 -19.07 21.52
N PHE A 57 7.96 -18.81 20.39
CA PHE A 57 7.97 -19.71 19.24
C PHE A 57 9.23 -20.58 19.15
N ASN A 58 10.07 -20.57 20.20
CA ASN A 58 11.30 -21.35 20.33
C ASN A 58 12.23 -21.24 19.10
N LEU A 59 12.43 -20.00 18.63
CA LEU A 59 13.24 -19.69 17.46
C LEU A 59 14.69 -19.41 17.87
N GLN A 60 15.64 -19.99 17.14
CA GLN A 60 17.04 -19.60 17.23
C GLN A 60 17.32 -18.40 16.31
N PRO A 61 18.36 -17.60 16.56
CA PRO A 61 18.70 -16.48 15.67
C PRO A 61 18.90 -16.91 14.22
N ASP A 62 19.53 -18.08 14.02
CA ASP A 62 19.73 -18.68 12.70
C ASP A 62 18.44 -19.15 12.02
N ASP A 63 17.32 -19.29 12.74
CA ASP A 63 16.03 -19.59 12.10
C ASP A 63 15.46 -18.37 11.36
N VAL A 64 15.84 -17.15 11.72
CA VAL A 64 15.29 -15.92 11.12
C VAL A 64 15.95 -15.64 9.78
N ALA A 65 15.19 -15.84 8.70
CA ALA A 65 15.65 -15.63 7.32
C ALA A 65 15.33 -14.23 6.80
N PHE A 66 14.31 -13.58 7.37
CA PHE A 66 13.90 -12.22 7.03
C PHE A 66 13.25 -11.56 8.24
N ILE A 67 13.55 -10.28 8.44
CA ILE A 67 12.89 -9.46 9.45
C ILE A 67 12.64 -8.07 8.90
N ALA A 68 11.39 -7.60 9.04
CA ALA A 68 11.02 -6.26 8.62
C ALA A 68 10.08 -5.59 9.60
N HIS A 69 10.04 -4.26 9.58
CA HIS A 69 9.02 -3.49 10.30
C HIS A 69 8.38 -2.37 9.48
N SER A 70 7.11 -2.09 9.76
CA SER A 70 6.40 -0.86 9.37
C SER A 70 6.19 0.05 10.58
N THR A 71 6.08 1.35 10.34
CA THR A 71 5.86 2.32 11.40
C THR A 71 5.13 3.58 10.93
N THR A 72 4.24 4.08 11.78
CA THR A 72 3.51 5.34 11.55
C THR A 72 4.29 6.59 11.95
N GLN A 73 5.52 6.44 12.47
CA GLN A 73 6.33 7.54 13.02
C GLN A 73 6.59 8.68 12.03
N ALA A 74 6.86 8.39 10.75
CA ALA A 74 7.11 9.42 9.73
C ALA A 74 5.88 10.30 9.50
N THR A 75 4.71 9.66 9.30
CA THR A 75 3.44 10.36 9.10
C THR A 75 3.05 11.15 10.34
N ASN A 76 3.21 10.57 11.53
CA ASN A 76 2.87 11.26 12.78
C ASN A 76 3.81 12.44 13.04
N ALA A 77 5.12 12.32 12.81
CA ALA A 77 6.06 13.43 12.95
C ALA A 77 5.67 14.64 12.09
N LEU A 78 5.28 14.41 10.83
CA LEU A 78 4.78 15.47 9.95
C LEU A 78 3.47 16.07 10.49
N LEU A 79 2.47 15.25 10.82
CA LEU A 79 1.17 15.74 11.32
C LEU A 79 1.27 16.45 12.68
N GLU A 80 2.20 16.02 13.52
CA GLU A 80 2.42 16.58 14.85
C GLU A 80 3.27 17.85 14.81
N GLY A 81 4.01 18.07 13.72
CA GLY A 81 5.01 19.13 13.61
C GLY A 81 6.27 18.84 14.42
N ASP A 82 6.45 17.58 14.85
CA ASP A 82 7.67 17.10 15.52
C ASP A 82 8.74 16.77 14.47
N VAL A 83 9.28 17.84 13.88
CA VAL A 83 10.22 17.79 12.77
C VAL A 83 11.48 18.57 13.06
N ALA A 84 12.59 18.15 12.45
CA ALA A 84 13.89 18.76 12.64
C ALA A 84 13.98 20.16 12.01
N GLN A 85 14.83 21.02 12.58
CA GLN A 85 15.17 22.30 11.97
C GLN A 85 16.06 22.09 10.73
N VAL A 86 15.49 22.36 9.55
CA VAL A 86 16.15 22.15 8.26
C VAL A 86 16.77 23.46 7.75
N ALA A 87 18.00 23.37 7.22
CA ALA A 87 18.59 24.45 6.44
C ALA A 87 18.86 23.99 4.99
N VAL A 88 18.35 24.76 4.04
CA VAL A 88 18.64 24.60 2.61
C VAL A 88 19.89 25.38 2.25
N LEU A 89 20.88 24.66 1.75
CA LEU A 89 22.07 25.20 1.12
C LEU A 89 21.92 25.13 -0.39
N GLY A 90 21.50 26.25 -0.98
CA GLY A 90 21.41 26.41 -2.43
C GLY A 90 22.74 26.83 -3.04
N ILE A 91 23.07 26.32 -4.23
CA ILE A 91 24.28 26.73 -4.96
C ILE A 91 23.97 27.13 -6.40
N GLY A 92 24.74 28.08 -6.92
CA GLY A 92 24.74 28.42 -8.34
C GLY A 92 25.47 29.73 -8.64
N THR A 93 25.69 29.98 -9.93
CA THR A 93 26.37 31.18 -10.43
C THR A 93 25.65 31.81 -11.61
N GLY A 94 25.96 33.06 -11.94
CA GLY A 94 25.39 33.75 -13.10
C GLY A 94 23.87 34.01 -13.00
N LEU A 95 23.23 34.19 -14.17
CA LEU A 95 21.79 34.41 -14.30
C LEU A 95 20.97 33.20 -13.80
N GLU A 96 21.45 31.99 -14.08
CA GLU A 96 20.87 30.74 -13.57
C GLU A 96 20.88 30.70 -12.04
N GLY A 97 21.96 31.18 -11.41
CA GLY A 97 22.06 31.31 -9.96
C GLY A 97 20.98 32.20 -9.33
N ILE A 98 20.51 33.23 -10.03
CA ILE A 98 19.41 34.08 -9.53
C ILE A 98 18.10 33.30 -9.49
N LEU A 99 17.81 32.52 -10.54
CA LEU A 99 16.64 31.65 -10.60
C LEU A 99 16.74 30.52 -9.57
N ALA A 100 17.92 29.88 -9.47
CA ALA A 100 18.20 28.84 -8.50
C ALA A 100 18.02 29.34 -7.06
N LYS A 101 18.49 30.55 -6.74
CA LYS A 101 18.29 31.18 -5.43
C LYS A 101 16.82 31.33 -5.06
N ARG A 102 15.97 31.69 -6.03
CA ARG A 102 14.50 31.78 -5.81
C ARG A 102 13.84 30.41 -5.74
N ALA A 103 14.30 29.45 -6.54
CA ALA A 103 13.72 28.11 -6.62
C ALA A 103 14.08 27.24 -5.41
N THR A 104 15.28 27.41 -4.84
CA THR A 104 15.76 26.69 -3.65
C THR A 104 15.23 27.30 -2.34
N ARG A 105 14.65 28.51 -2.38
CA ARG A 105 13.96 29.08 -1.22
C ARG A 105 12.59 28.43 -1.08
N VAL A 106 12.45 27.62 -0.04
CA VAL A 106 11.20 26.89 0.27
C VAL A 106 10.33 27.77 1.19
N PRO A 107 9.11 28.16 0.77
CA PRO A 107 8.18 28.85 1.67
C PRO A 107 7.72 27.90 2.79
N PRO A 108 7.14 28.43 3.89
CA PRO A 108 6.54 27.60 4.94
C PRO A 108 5.59 26.57 4.32
N ILE A 109 5.78 25.30 4.71
CA ILE A 109 4.97 24.18 4.26
C ILE A 109 4.01 23.87 5.40
N GLU A 110 2.71 24.04 5.18
CA GLU A 110 1.72 23.60 6.17
C GLU A 110 1.69 22.06 6.21
N LEU A 111 1.96 21.48 7.37
CA LEU A 111 2.00 20.03 7.57
C LEU A 111 0.63 19.49 8.01
N ALA A 112 -0.02 20.23 8.89
CA ALA A 112 -1.35 19.99 9.45
C ALA A 112 -1.96 21.36 9.85
N PRO A 113 -3.26 21.45 10.15
CA PRO A 113 -3.89 22.72 10.49
C PRO A 113 -3.10 23.49 11.57
N ASN A 114 -2.65 24.69 11.23
CA ASN A 114 -1.83 25.58 12.08
C ASN A 114 -0.42 25.07 12.44
N LYS A 115 0.12 24.07 11.74
CA LYS A 115 1.48 23.55 11.95
C LYS A 115 2.30 23.67 10.67
N PHE A 116 3.47 24.30 10.76
CA PHE A 116 4.28 24.64 9.59
C PHE A 116 5.72 24.15 9.72
N LEU A 117 6.24 23.57 8.65
CA LEU A 117 7.67 23.34 8.45
C LEU A 117 8.29 24.56 7.79
N THR A 118 9.23 25.18 8.48
CA THR A 118 10.05 26.27 7.96
C THR A 118 11.48 25.80 7.76
N ALA A 119 12.11 26.22 6.66
CA ALA A 119 13.51 25.92 6.39
C ALA A 119 14.32 27.22 6.28
N ASP A 120 15.45 27.26 6.99
CA ASP A 120 16.45 28.30 6.77
C ASP A 120 17.01 28.19 5.36
N HIS A 121 17.37 29.31 4.74
CA HIS A 121 17.88 29.32 3.37
C HIS A 121 19.16 30.13 3.28
N THR A 122 20.23 29.48 2.83
CA THR A 122 21.49 30.12 2.47
C THR A 122 21.83 29.77 1.03
N PHE A 123 22.20 30.78 0.24
CA PHE A 123 22.59 30.59 -1.16
C PHE A 123 24.03 31.03 -1.37
N ILE A 124 24.86 30.15 -1.94
CA ILE A 124 26.29 30.35 -2.13
C ILE A 124 26.69 30.23 -3.60
N LYS A 125 27.82 30.83 -3.96
CA LYS A 125 28.49 30.60 -5.26
C LYS A 125 29.46 29.43 -5.15
N HIS A 126 29.83 28.80 -6.26
CA HIS A 126 30.75 27.64 -6.27
C HIS A 126 32.11 27.87 -5.58
N SER A 127 32.65 29.09 -5.64
CA SER A 127 33.94 29.45 -5.02
C SER A 127 33.87 29.74 -3.52
N HIS A 128 32.71 29.56 -2.87
CA HIS A 128 32.51 29.96 -1.48
C HIS A 128 33.07 28.93 -0.48
N ASN A 129 33.47 29.39 0.71
CA ASN A 129 33.95 28.50 1.77
C ASN A 129 32.77 27.73 2.38
N LEU A 130 32.60 26.50 1.91
CA LEU A 130 31.52 25.60 2.32
C LEU A 130 31.56 25.25 3.81
N SER A 131 32.74 25.02 4.39
CA SER A 131 32.87 24.66 5.81
C SER A 131 32.37 25.79 6.72
N ALA A 132 32.81 27.02 6.47
CA ALA A 132 32.36 28.18 7.23
C ALA A 132 30.83 28.40 7.12
N THR A 133 30.25 28.10 5.96
CA THR A 133 28.80 28.20 5.75
C THR A 133 28.05 27.14 6.56
N ILE A 134 28.53 25.90 6.56
CA ILE A 134 27.93 24.80 7.33
C ILE A 134 28.03 25.09 8.83
N ASP A 135 29.16 25.59 9.31
CA ASP A 135 29.34 25.98 10.72
C ASP A 135 28.38 27.11 11.12
N ALA A 136 28.19 28.11 10.24
CA ALA A 136 27.23 29.18 10.48
C ALA A 136 25.78 28.68 10.55
N LEU A 137 25.40 27.70 9.70
CA LEU A 137 24.08 27.07 9.74
C LEU A 137 23.89 26.22 11.01
N LYS A 138 24.92 25.46 11.40
CA LYS A 138 24.93 24.70 12.65
C LYS A 138 24.73 25.60 13.86
N ASN A 139 25.44 26.73 13.91
CA ASN A 139 25.33 27.71 15.00
C ASN A 139 23.96 28.42 15.05
N LYS A 140 23.19 28.40 13.96
CA LYS A 140 21.79 28.88 13.92
C LYS A 140 20.77 27.82 14.36
N GLY A 141 21.21 26.62 14.71
CA GLY A 141 20.35 25.52 15.16
C GLY A 141 19.99 24.52 14.07
N ALA A 142 20.55 24.61 12.86
CA ALA A 142 20.27 23.62 11.82
C ALA A 142 20.66 22.21 12.30
N GLN A 143 19.69 21.30 12.28
CA GLN A 143 19.88 19.89 12.63
C GLN A 143 20.15 19.04 11.38
N VAL A 144 19.61 19.47 10.24
CA VAL A 144 19.76 18.77 8.95
C VAL A 144 20.02 19.77 7.82
N ILE A 145 20.97 19.46 6.94
CA ILE A 145 21.28 20.24 5.74
C ILE A 145 20.66 19.60 4.49
N VAL A 146 20.01 20.42 3.67
CA VAL A 146 19.58 20.06 2.31
C VAL A 146 20.48 20.73 1.30
N ALA A 147 21.25 19.96 0.53
CA ALA A 147 22.02 20.48 -0.59
C ALA A 147 21.15 20.55 -1.84
N SER A 148 21.08 21.70 -2.51
CA SER A 148 20.29 21.83 -3.74
C SER A 148 20.92 22.72 -4.81
N GLU A 149 21.11 22.15 -5.99
CA GLU A 149 21.68 22.80 -7.17
C GLU A 149 20.77 22.62 -8.40
N ALA A 150 20.76 23.62 -9.27
CA ALA A 150 20.13 23.49 -10.58
C ALA A 150 20.85 22.42 -11.42
N PHE A 151 20.11 21.60 -12.17
CA PHE A 151 20.70 20.52 -13.00
C PHE A 151 21.53 19.48 -12.23
N SER A 152 21.35 19.36 -10.91
CA SER A 152 22.04 18.33 -10.10
C SER A 152 21.68 16.89 -10.48
N VAL A 153 20.59 16.70 -11.19
CA VAL A 153 20.18 15.39 -11.74
C VAL A 153 21.11 14.93 -12.87
N ASP A 154 21.78 15.87 -13.54
CA ASP A 154 22.77 15.59 -14.58
C ASP A 154 24.22 15.68 -14.01
N ARG A 155 24.43 16.50 -12.97
CA ARG A 155 25.73 16.73 -12.33
C ARG A 155 25.63 16.76 -10.81
N THR A 156 25.92 15.63 -10.18
CA THR A 156 25.71 15.40 -8.74
C THR A 156 26.84 15.90 -7.83
N VAL A 157 27.99 16.29 -8.41
CA VAL A 157 29.27 16.47 -7.69
C VAL A 157 29.17 17.48 -6.55
N HIS A 158 28.61 18.67 -6.77
CA HIS A 158 28.59 19.69 -5.70
C HIS A 158 27.59 19.35 -4.60
N GLU A 159 26.40 18.84 -4.95
CA GLU A 159 25.43 18.35 -3.96
C GLU A 159 26.05 17.27 -3.07
N THR A 160 26.78 16.32 -3.68
CA THR A 160 27.49 15.25 -2.95
C THR A 160 28.54 15.82 -2.00
N GLN A 161 29.41 16.72 -2.48
CA GLN A 161 30.43 17.37 -1.65
C GLN A 161 29.83 18.17 -0.47
N MET A 162 28.68 18.83 -0.69
CA MET A 162 27.96 19.54 0.37
C MET A 162 27.44 18.60 1.45
N VAL A 163 26.85 17.48 1.04
CA VAL A 163 26.37 16.44 1.97
C VAL A 163 27.53 15.84 2.77
N GLU A 164 28.63 15.47 2.11
CA GLU A 164 29.81 14.90 2.77
C GLU A 164 30.41 15.84 3.81
N LYS A 165 30.58 17.13 3.49
CA LYS A 165 31.11 18.11 4.45
C LYS A 165 30.15 18.37 5.61
N ALA A 166 28.84 18.39 5.36
CA ALA A 166 27.86 18.55 6.43
C ALA A 166 27.89 17.35 7.39
N LYS A 167 27.98 16.12 6.85
CA LYS A 167 28.17 14.89 7.62
C LYS A 167 29.47 14.92 8.44
N ALA A 168 30.58 15.34 7.84
CA ALA A 168 31.86 15.49 8.55
C ALA A 168 31.81 16.53 9.68
N ALA A 169 30.95 17.54 9.58
CA ALA A 169 30.70 18.53 10.64
C ALA A 169 29.73 18.02 11.74
N GLY A 170 29.30 16.76 11.69
CA GLY A 170 28.38 16.14 12.64
C GLY A 170 26.91 16.49 12.44
N LEU A 171 26.53 17.02 11.26
CA LEU A 171 25.14 17.23 10.88
C LEU A 171 24.62 16.08 10.05
N ARG A 172 23.31 15.84 10.10
CA ARG A 172 22.66 15.01 9.08
C ARG A 172 22.50 15.83 7.80
N ALA A 173 22.56 15.17 6.64
CA ALA A 173 22.42 15.86 5.37
C ALA A 173 21.85 14.95 4.28
N THR A 174 21.09 15.57 3.37
CA THR A 174 20.50 14.94 2.18
C THR A 174 20.64 15.90 1.00
N SER A 175 20.63 15.37 -0.21
CA SER A 175 20.70 16.17 -1.44
C SER A 175 19.43 16.06 -2.27
N GLY A 176 19.17 17.08 -3.09
CA GLY A 176 18.02 17.10 -3.99
C GLY A 176 18.01 15.92 -4.95
N HIS A 177 19.14 15.59 -5.57
CA HIS A 177 19.24 14.53 -6.58
C HIS A 177 19.11 13.11 -6.01
N GLU A 178 19.56 12.87 -4.76
CA GLU A 178 19.37 11.60 -4.06
C GLU A 178 17.90 11.36 -3.71
N VAL A 179 17.15 12.42 -3.39
CA VAL A 179 15.72 12.32 -3.07
C VAL A 179 14.88 12.12 -4.33
N SER A 180 15.21 12.83 -5.41
CA SER A 180 14.56 12.64 -6.71
C SER A 180 15.45 13.08 -7.86
N SER A 181 15.49 12.27 -8.90
CA SER A 181 16.23 12.56 -10.13
C SER A 181 15.39 13.30 -11.20
N LEU A 182 14.20 13.80 -10.84
CA LEU A 182 13.36 14.55 -11.77
C LEU A 182 13.79 16.02 -11.90
N TYR A 183 13.58 16.61 -13.09
CA TYR A 183 13.70 18.04 -13.27
C TYR A 183 12.59 18.78 -12.50
N GLY A 184 12.87 20.04 -12.14
CA GLY A 184 11.96 20.87 -11.35
C GLY A 184 12.53 21.21 -9.97
N LEU A 185 13.56 22.07 -9.96
CA LEU A 185 14.34 22.43 -8.78
C LEU A 185 13.49 22.81 -7.56
N ARG A 186 12.41 23.57 -7.74
CA ARG A 186 11.51 23.98 -6.64
C ARG A 186 10.84 22.79 -5.95
N VAL A 187 10.30 21.85 -6.72
CA VAL A 187 9.59 20.69 -6.18
C VAL A 187 10.58 19.69 -5.60
N ARG A 188 11.74 19.51 -6.25
CA ARG A 188 12.84 18.69 -5.73
C ARG A 188 13.39 19.20 -4.41
N THR A 189 13.70 20.49 -4.32
CA THR A 189 14.16 21.11 -3.06
C THR A 189 13.13 20.96 -1.96
N ARG A 190 11.84 21.21 -2.26
CA ARG A 190 10.75 21.03 -1.29
C ARG A 190 10.65 19.58 -0.79
N THR A 191 10.74 18.62 -1.69
CA THR A 191 10.71 17.18 -1.34
C THR A 191 11.91 16.83 -0.46
N ALA A 192 13.10 17.34 -0.78
CA ALA A 192 14.30 17.15 0.04
C ALA A 192 14.20 17.81 1.42
N VAL A 193 13.53 18.95 1.54
CA VAL A 193 13.23 19.58 2.84
C VAL A 193 12.31 18.73 3.69
N ILE A 194 11.23 18.17 3.12
CA ILE A 194 10.32 17.26 3.84
C ILE A 194 11.06 15.99 4.27
N ASN A 195 11.89 15.43 3.37
CA ASN A 195 12.75 14.28 3.65
C ASN A 195 13.73 14.54 4.81
N ALA A 196 14.41 15.69 4.78
CA ALA A 196 15.34 16.12 5.82
C ALA A 196 14.65 16.34 7.18
N ALA A 197 13.42 16.86 7.16
CA ALA A 197 12.69 17.22 8.37
C ALA A 197 12.39 16.01 9.28
N ILE A 198 12.15 14.83 8.70
CA ILE A 198 11.89 13.59 9.46
C ILE A 198 13.14 12.73 9.69
N LEU A 199 14.26 13.08 9.04
CA LEU A 199 15.47 12.25 8.98
C LEU A 199 16.02 11.88 10.37
N PRO A 200 16.14 12.78 11.37
CA PRO A 200 16.71 12.40 12.67
C PRO A 200 15.85 11.38 13.42
N LYS A 201 14.52 11.56 13.42
CA LYS A 201 13.58 10.71 14.16
C LYS A 201 13.49 9.31 13.53
N MET A 202 13.47 9.24 12.20
CA MET A 202 13.43 7.95 11.49
C MET A 202 14.74 7.16 11.64
N ILE A 203 15.89 7.84 11.50
CA ILE A 203 17.21 7.18 11.67
C ILE A 203 17.36 6.63 13.08
N ALA A 204 17.04 7.43 14.12
CA ALA A 204 17.19 6.99 15.51
C ALA A 204 16.41 5.70 15.80
N THR A 205 15.18 5.61 15.26
CA THR A 205 14.34 4.41 15.40
C THR A 205 14.93 3.21 14.64
N ALA A 206 15.37 3.42 13.39
CA ALA A 206 15.91 2.37 12.56
C ALA A 206 17.24 1.82 13.11
N GLU A 207 18.18 2.69 13.50
CA GLU A 207 19.49 2.32 14.05
C GLU A 207 19.36 1.56 15.38
N MET A 208 18.46 2.01 16.27
CA MET A 208 18.24 1.36 17.55
C MET A 208 17.67 -0.06 17.34
N THR A 209 16.68 -0.18 16.46
CA THR A 209 16.08 -1.48 16.14
C THR A 209 17.11 -2.42 15.49
N ASP A 210 17.88 -1.93 14.52
CA ASP A 210 18.92 -2.70 13.84
C ASP A 210 20.02 -3.19 14.79
N SER A 211 20.47 -2.32 15.70
CA SER A 211 21.45 -2.67 16.73
C SER A 211 20.95 -3.80 17.62
N CYS A 212 19.66 -3.77 17.98
CA CYS A 212 19.06 -4.81 18.80
C CYS A 212 18.91 -6.14 18.04
N VAL A 213 18.45 -6.11 16.79
CA VAL A 213 18.40 -7.31 15.92
C VAL A 213 19.78 -7.98 15.85
N LYS A 214 20.83 -7.18 15.63
CA LYS A 214 22.22 -7.67 15.60
C LYS A 214 22.66 -8.21 16.96
N SER A 215 22.30 -7.55 18.06
CA SER A 215 22.65 -7.99 19.42
C SER A 215 22.00 -9.32 19.83
N SER A 216 20.85 -9.64 19.25
CA SER A 216 20.17 -10.93 19.42
C SER A 216 20.79 -12.07 18.60
N GLY A 217 21.87 -11.80 17.86
CA GLY A 217 22.58 -12.79 17.03
C GLY A 217 21.92 -13.08 15.69
N ILE A 218 20.87 -12.35 15.31
CA ILE A 218 20.20 -12.53 14.01
C ILE A 218 21.09 -11.91 12.93
N THR A 219 21.46 -12.71 11.91
CA THR A 219 22.29 -12.27 10.80
C THR A 219 21.49 -11.68 9.64
N ALA A 220 20.18 -11.92 9.59
CA ALA A 220 19.32 -11.35 8.57
C ALA A 220 19.24 -9.81 8.75
N PRO A 221 19.41 -9.02 7.67
CA PRO A 221 19.35 -7.57 7.76
C PRO A 221 17.94 -7.11 8.14
N LEU A 222 17.85 -6.07 8.96
CA LEU A 222 16.58 -5.41 9.24
C LEU A 222 16.11 -4.62 8.01
N MET A 223 14.87 -4.90 7.61
CA MET A 223 14.21 -4.23 6.51
C MET A 223 13.10 -3.29 7.01
N ILE A 224 12.82 -2.23 6.26
CA ILE A 224 11.92 -1.15 6.63
C ILE A 224 10.85 -1.00 5.55
N MET A 225 9.59 -0.98 5.96
CA MET A 225 8.47 -0.90 5.04
C MET A 225 8.38 0.47 4.35
N ARG A 226 8.20 0.43 3.04
CA ARG A 226 8.05 1.61 2.17
C ARG A 226 6.57 1.91 1.89
N SER A 227 6.34 3.14 1.45
CA SER A 227 5.07 3.73 1.08
C SER A 227 4.46 3.19 -0.21
N ASP A 228 5.18 2.32 -0.92
CA ASP A 228 4.82 1.71 -2.21
C ASP A 228 4.64 0.17 -2.09
N GLY A 229 4.60 -0.35 -0.84
CA GLY A 229 4.35 -1.76 -0.55
C GLY A 229 5.59 -2.66 -0.63
N GLY A 230 6.77 -2.09 -0.89
CA GLY A 230 8.05 -2.81 -0.79
C GLY A 230 8.77 -2.55 0.52
N VAL A 231 9.98 -3.10 0.67
CA VAL A 231 10.88 -2.82 1.79
C VAL A 231 12.24 -2.27 1.30
N MET A 232 12.96 -1.60 2.20
CA MET A 232 14.32 -1.12 1.99
C MET A 232 15.21 -1.39 3.21
N SER A 233 16.52 -1.38 3.02
CA SER A 233 17.49 -1.49 4.11
C SER A 233 17.51 -0.23 5.00
N VAL A 234 18.08 -0.37 6.19
CA VAL A 234 18.35 0.76 7.11
C VAL A 234 19.21 1.83 6.44
N ASP A 235 20.24 1.44 5.69
CA ASP A 235 21.11 2.36 4.94
C ASP A 235 20.33 3.26 3.97
N GLU A 236 19.26 2.74 3.37
CA GLU A 236 18.44 3.53 2.45
C GLU A 236 17.52 4.52 3.19
N VAL A 237 17.11 4.20 4.43
CA VAL A 237 16.43 5.17 5.33
C VAL A 237 17.31 6.39 5.60
N HIS A 238 18.65 6.26 5.61
CA HIS A 238 19.52 7.42 5.79
C HIS A 238 19.49 8.41 4.62
N ARG A 239 19.02 7.97 3.44
CA ARG A 239 18.93 8.80 2.24
C ARG A 239 17.51 9.31 2.03
N ARG A 240 16.52 8.40 2.08
CA ARG A 240 15.13 8.65 1.70
C ARG A 240 14.13 8.19 2.77
N PRO A 241 14.20 8.67 4.03
CA PRO A 241 13.21 8.33 5.06
C PRO A 241 11.78 8.69 4.66
N ILE A 242 11.59 9.64 3.72
CA ILE A 242 10.28 10.02 3.19
C ILE A 242 9.51 8.85 2.56
N LEU A 243 10.22 7.80 2.10
CA LEU A 243 9.62 6.56 1.61
C LEU A 243 8.91 5.76 2.70
N THR A 244 9.07 6.07 3.98
CA THR A 244 8.37 5.37 5.09
C THR A 244 7.00 5.98 5.42
N MET A 245 6.62 7.08 4.76
CA MET A 245 5.29 7.68 4.90
C MET A 245 4.20 6.67 4.51
N LEU A 246 3.12 6.57 5.27
CA LEU A 246 2.01 5.64 4.96
C LEU A 246 2.45 4.16 4.87
N SER A 247 3.51 3.76 5.58
CA SER A 247 4.01 2.37 5.55
C SER A 247 3.02 1.34 6.13
N GLY A 248 2.13 1.74 7.05
CA GLY A 248 1.07 0.87 7.60
C GLY A 248 0.08 0.39 6.54
N PRO A 249 -0.67 1.29 5.86
CA PRO A 249 -1.53 0.89 4.74
C PRO A 249 -0.80 0.14 3.64
N ALA A 250 0.47 0.49 3.38
CA ALA A 250 1.30 -0.23 2.43
C ALA A 250 1.58 -1.68 2.86
N ALA A 251 1.67 -1.93 4.16
CA ALA A 251 1.77 -3.27 4.72
C ALA A 251 0.52 -4.10 4.50
N GLY A 252 -0.68 -3.57 4.76
CA GLY A 252 -1.92 -4.28 4.47
C GLY A 252 -2.02 -4.69 3.00
N ILE A 253 -1.66 -3.78 2.10
CA ILE A 253 -1.67 -4.02 0.64
C ILE A 253 -0.63 -5.08 0.23
N ALA A 254 0.58 -5.04 0.79
CA ALA A 254 1.57 -6.09 0.57
C ALA A 254 1.06 -7.45 1.05
N GLY A 255 0.32 -7.50 2.17
CA GLY A 255 -0.37 -8.70 2.64
C GLY A 255 -1.43 -9.19 1.65
N ALA A 256 -2.26 -8.28 1.13
CA ALA A 256 -3.26 -8.61 0.12
C ALA A 256 -2.65 -9.19 -1.17
N LEU A 257 -1.54 -8.61 -1.64
CA LEU A 257 -0.83 -9.06 -2.84
C LEU A 257 -0.13 -10.41 -2.62
N MET A 258 0.61 -10.56 -1.53
CA MET A 258 1.54 -11.68 -1.35
C MET A 258 0.92 -12.86 -0.61
N HIS A 259 0.05 -12.59 0.38
CA HIS A 259 -0.60 -13.64 1.18
C HIS A 259 -1.96 -14.03 0.61
N GLU A 260 -2.79 -13.05 0.23
CA GLU A 260 -4.11 -13.30 -0.37
C GLU A 260 -4.07 -13.48 -1.88
N ARG A 261 -2.90 -13.25 -2.50
CA ARG A 261 -2.65 -13.42 -3.94
C ARG A 261 -3.69 -12.67 -4.79
N VAL A 262 -4.06 -11.47 -4.35
CA VAL A 262 -4.99 -10.61 -5.08
C VAL A 262 -4.29 -10.08 -6.31
N SER A 263 -4.83 -10.37 -7.49
CA SER A 263 -4.33 -9.83 -8.76
C SER A 263 -5.09 -8.58 -9.20
N ASP A 264 -6.42 -8.57 -9.02
CA ASP A 264 -7.26 -7.39 -9.25
C ASP A 264 -8.31 -7.28 -8.15
N GLY A 265 -8.57 -6.06 -7.67
CA GLY A 265 -9.61 -5.80 -6.68
C GLY A 265 -9.38 -4.51 -5.91
N ILE A 266 -10.30 -4.24 -4.99
CA ILE A 266 -10.18 -3.12 -4.05
C ILE A 266 -9.92 -3.70 -2.67
N PHE A 267 -8.77 -3.37 -2.10
CA PHE A 267 -8.41 -3.75 -0.75
C PHE A 267 -8.90 -2.67 0.23
N ILE A 268 -9.60 -3.11 1.27
CA ILE A 268 -10.18 -2.26 2.31
C ILE A 268 -9.65 -2.74 3.65
N GLU A 269 -8.67 -2.04 4.20
CA GLU A 269 -8.17 -2.31 5.54
C GLU A 269 -9.01 -1.54 6.56
N VAL A 270 -9.77 -2.26 7.39
CA VAL A 270 -10.66 -1.68 8.38
C VAL A 270 -10.10 -1.90 9.78
N GLY A 271 -9.67 -0.81 10.40
CA GLY A 271 -9.25 -0.77 11.80
C GLY A 271 -10.41 -0.45 12.76
N GLY A 272 -10.06 -0.08 13.99
CA GLY A 272 -11.02 0.41 14.99
C GLY A 272 -11.46 1.86 14.75
N THR A 273 -10.64 2.67 14.09
CA THR A 273 -10.89 4.12 13.88
C THR A 273 -11.29 4.46 12.46
N SER A 274 -10.58 3.85 11.50
CA SER A 274 -10.58 4.26 10.10
C SER A 274 -10.62 3.05 9.18
N ALA A 275 -10.85 3.34 7.89
CA ALA A 275 -10.73 2.40 6.80
C ALA A 275 -9.82 2.99 5.73
N ASP A 276 -8.85 2.20 5.28
CA ASP A 276 -7.90 2.54 4.22
C ASP A 276 -8.26 1.76 2.96
N ILE A 277 -8.58 2.47 1.87
CA ILE A 277 -9.06 1.88 0.62
C ILE A 277 -8.01 2.05 -0.46
N SER A 278 -7.69 0.98 -1.18
CA SER A 278 -6.68 0.97 -2.24
C SER A 278 -7.04 0.03 -3.39
N VAL A 279 -6.44 0.27 -4.54
CA VAL A 279 -6.68 -0.52 -5.76
C VAL A 279 -5.48 -1.41 -6.05
N ILE A 280 -5.77 -2.68 -6.35
CA ILE A 280 -4.83 -3.66 -6.88
C ILE A 280 -5.26 -3.97 -8.31
N ARG A 281 -4.32 -3.91 -9.24
CA ARG A 281 -4.52 -4.21 -10.67
C ARG A 281 -3.29 -4.92 -11.21
N ASP A 282 -3.50 -5.99 -11.98
CA ASP A 282 -2.41 -6.76 -12.60
C ASP A 282 -1.34 -7.26 -11.60
N GLY A 283 -1.78 -7.67 -10.41
CA GLY A 283 -0.89 -8.12 -9.34
C GLY A 283 0.00 -7.02 -8.76
N SER A 284 -0.32 -5.76 -9.05
CA SER A 284 0.43 -4.59 -8.59
C SER A 284 -0.49 -3.57 -7.92
N PRO A 285 -0.01 -2.88 -6.88
CA PRO A 285 -0.80 -1.85 -6.23
C PRO A 285 -0.72 -0.55 -7.05
N VAL A 286 -1.84 0.14 -7.16
CA VAL A 286 -1.90 1.41 -7.88
C VAL A 286 -1.21 2.51 -7.06
N THR A 287 -0.38 3.32 -7.72
CA THR A 287 0.37 4.41 -7.09
C THR A 287 -0.03 5.77 -7.66
N ARG A 288 0.18 6.82 -6.85
CA ARG A 288 0.00 8.20 -7.28
C ARG A 288 1.07 9.13 -6.70
N PRO A 289 1.31 10.30 -7.32
CA PRO A 289 2.17 11.31 -6.75
C PRO A 289 1.66 11.77 -5.39
N ALA A 290 2.53 11.71 -4.39
CA ALA A 290 2.23 12.08 -3.03
C ALA A 290 2.01 13.58 -2.89
N LYS A 291 1.10 13.94 -1.98
CA LYS A 291 0.78 15.33 -1.64
C LYS A 291 0.78 15.48 -0.13
N LEU A 292 1.44 16.54 0.36
CA LEU A 292 1.37 16.96 1.75
C LEU A 292 0.63 18.29 1.82
N ASN A 293 -0.58 18.29 2.37
CA ASN A 293 -1.48 19.45 2.45
C ASN A 293 -1.55 20.30 1.16
N GLY A 294 -1.75 19.65 0.01
CA GLY A 294 -1.81 20.29 -1.31
C GLY A 294 -0.46 20.49 -2.01
N HIS A 295 0.67 20.37 -1.30
CA HIS A 295 2.00 20.44 -1.89
C HIS A 295 2.39 19.10 -2.53
N ARG A 296 2.49 19.07 -3.87
CA ARG A 296 2.99 17.90 -4.62
C ARG A 296 4.45 17.61 -4.29
N MET A 297 4.79 16.33 -4.17
CA MET A 297 6.16 15.86 -3.93
C MET A 297 6.64 15.01 -5.12
N TYR A 298 7.97 14.87 -5.27
CA TYR A 298 8.55 13.88 -6.18
C TYR A 298 8.73 12.54 -5.48
N LEU A 299 7.61 11.99 -5.05
CA LEU A 299 7.48 10.69 -4.43
C LEU A 299 6.16 10.10 -4.91
N ASN A 300 6.15 8.85 -5.35
CA ASN A 300 4.90 8.11 -5.53
C ASN A 300 4.66 7.24 -4.31
N THR A 301 3.43 7.25 -3.83
CA THR A 301 2.97 6.36 -2.76
C THR A 301 1.84 5.52 -3.32
N LEU A 302 1.46 4.47 -2.61
CA LEU A 302 0.19 3.80 -2.88
C LEU A 302 -0.95 4.83 -2.86
N ASP A 303 -1.92 4.68 -3.76
CA ASP A 303 -3.15 5.45 -3.68
C ASP A 303 -4.05 4.86 -2.60
N VAL A 304 -3.92 5.43 -1.40
CA VAL A 304 -4.72 5.08 -0.23
C VAL A 304 -5.70 6.20 0.06
N ARG A 305 -6.98 5.86 0.14
CA ARG A 305 -8.07 6.74 0.57
C ARG A 305 -8.43 6.37 2.01
N THR A 306 -7.95 7.16 2.96
CA THR A 306 -8.25 6.99 4.39
C THR A 306 -9.57 7.68 4.74
N LEU A 307 -10.51 6.94 5.31
CA LEU A 307 -11.79 7.44 5.78
C LEU A 307 -11.90 7.26 7.29
N GLY A 308 -12.45 8.26 8.00
CA GLY A 308 -12.74 8.21 9.43
C GLY A 308 -13.95 7.33 9.78
N VAL A 309 -13.97 6.10 9.31
CA VAL A 309 -14.98 5.09 9.65
C VAL A 309 -14.31 3.72 9.79
N GLY A 310 -14.45 3.08 10.93
CA GLY A 310 -13.89 1.76 11.25
C GLY A 310 -14.88 0.94 12.08
N GLY A 311 -14.44 -0.21 12.61
CA GLY A 311 -15.28 -1.09 13.45
C GLY A 311 -15.72 -0.45 14.78
N GLY A 312 -14.91 0.48 15.30
CA GLY A 312 -15.15 1.19 16.56
C GLY A 312 -15.86 2.52 16.43
N SER A 313 -16.24 2.92 15.21
CA SER A 313 -16.89 4.21 14.98
C SER A 313 -18.17 4.32 15.78
N MET A 314 -18.24 5.35 16.62
CA MET A 314 -19.40 5.66 17.44
C MET A 314 -20.53 6.20 16.58
N ILE A 315 -21.77 5.92 16.99
CA ILE A 315 -22.96 6.42 16.31
C ILE A 315 -23.39 7.76 16.91
N ARG A 316 -23.91 8.64 16.05
CA ARG A 316 -24.57 9.88 16.43
C ARG A 316 -26.05 9.76 16.10
N ALA A 317 -26.91 10.24 16.98
CA ALA A 317 -28.35 10.14 16.79
C ALA A 317 -29.09 11.39 17.24
N SER A 318 -30.10 11.78 16.47
CA SER A 318 -30.94 12.94 16.77
C SER A 318 -32.13 12.53 17.61
N LYS A 319 -32.22 13.05 18.83
CA LYS A 319 -33.38 12.85 19.72
C LYS A 319 -34.67 13.41 19.12
N THR A 320 -34.59 14.50 18.35
CA THR A 320 -35.75 15.14 17.74
C THR A 320 -36.25 14.40 16.51
N GLU A 321 -35.33 13.86 15.70
CA GLU A 321 -35.67 13.17 14.45
C GLU A 321 -35.86 11.66 14.62
N GLY A 322 -35.47 11.10 15.77
CA GLY A 322 -35.63 9.68 16.06
C GLY A 322 -34.78 8.76 15.18
N ARG A 323 -33.63 9.23 14.69
CA ARG A 323 -32.80 8.51 13.72
C ARG A 323 -31.30 8.66 13.96
N ILE A 324 -30.53 7.76 13.35
CA ILE A 324 -29.07 7.91 13.20
C ILE A 324 -28.79 9.09 12.27
N THR A 325 -27.90 9.98 12.72
CA THR A 325 -27.49 11.18 11.96
C THR A 325 -26.13 11.01 11.31
N ASP A 326 -25.21 10.30 11.96
CA ASP A 326 -23.85 10.09 11.48
C ASP A 326 -23.18 8.90 12.19
N VAL A 327 -22.07 8.42 11.64
CA VAL A 327 -21.23 7.34 12.21
C VAL A 327 -19.75 7.71 12.05
N GLY A 328 -19.02 7.76 13.15
CA GLY A 328 -17.67 8.35 13.19
C GLY A 328 -17.70 9.88 13.08
N PRO A 329 -16.53 10.55 12.97
CA PRO A 329 -15.19 9.97 12.94
C PRO A 329 -14.70 9.50 14.31
N ARG A 330 -15.39 9.86 15.41
CA ARG A 330 -15.01 9.43 16.74
C ARG A 330 -15.13 7.91 16.89
N SER A 331 -14.09 7.29 17.45
CA SER A 331 -14.06 5.86 17.77
C SER A 331 -14.11 5.64 19.28
N ALA A 332 -14.73 4.53 19.69
CA ALA A 332 -15.00 4.22 21.09
C ALA A 332 -13.72 4.15 21.95
N HIS A 333 -12.64 3.55 21.46
CA HIS A 333 -11.38 3.46 22.22
C HIS A 333 -10.71 4.83 22.45
N ILE A 334 -10.80 5.74 21.48
CA ILE A 334 -10.32 7.13 21.62
C ILE A 334 -11.16 7.86 22.67
N ALA A 335 -12.44 7.54 22.78
CA ALA A 335 -13.34 8.06 23.80
C ALA A 335 -13.22 7.34 25.17
N GLY A 336 -12.32 6.36 25.32
CA GLY A 336 -12.17 5.58 26.56
C GLY A 336 -13.35 4.65 26.86
N LEU A 337 -14.11 4.25 25.83
CA LEU A 337 -15.32 3.42 25.94
C LEU A 337 -15.07 2.00 25.43
N GLY A 338 -15.72 1.02 26.08
CA GLY A 338 -15.82 -0.34 25.55
C GLY A 338 -16.83 -0.42 24.41
N TYR A 339 -16.82 -1.51 23.62
CA TYR A 339 -17.84 -1.74 22.60
C TYR A 339 -18.96 -2.56 23.25
N ALA A 340 -20.22 -2.21 23.00
CA ALA A 340 -21.35 -2.92 23.59
C ALA A 340 -21.36 -4.42 23.24
N CYS A 341 -20.96 -4.77 22.01
CA CYS A 341 -20.86 -6.17 21.57
C CYS A 341 -19.86 -7.04 22.36
N PHE A 342 -18.90 -6.44 23.07
CA PHE A 342 -17.93 -7.17 23.90
C PHE A 342 -18.22 -7.03 25.41
N ALA A 343 -19.34 -6.41 25.77
CA ALA A 343 -19.77 -6.27 27.15
C ALA A 343 -20.43 -7.55 27.67
N ALA A 344 -20.44 -7.70 28.99
CA ALA A 344 -21.28 -8.69 29.66
C ALA A 344 -22.75 -8.29 29.50
N VAL A 345 -23.62 -9.25 29.16
CA VAL A 345 -25.04 -8.99 28.89
C VAL A 345 -25.73 -8.40 30.12
N GLU A 346 -25.38 -8.89 31.30
CA GLU A 346 -25.93 -8.47 32.59
C GLU A 346 -25.67 -6.98 32.86
N ASP A 347 -24.53 -6.47 32.40
CA ASP A 347 -24.19 -5.06 32.56
C ASP A 347 -25.00 -4.15 31.62
N LEU A 348 -25.45 -4.69 30.48
CA LEU A 348 -26.25 -3.98 29.48
C LEU A 348 -27.77 -4.05 29.73
N GLN A 349 -28.26 -5.09 30.41
CA GLN A 349 -29.69 -5.26 30.69
C GLN A 349 -30.29 -4.09 31.48
N GLU A 350 -29.53 -3.54 32.42
CA GLU A 350 -29.92 -2.37 33.22
C GLU A 350 -29.35 -1.06 32.66
N ALA A 351 -28.73 -1.10 31.47
CA ALA A 351 -28.10 0.09 30.92
C ALA A 351 -29.12 1.14 30.43
N GLU A 352 -28.73 2.40 30.57
CA GLU A 352 -29.45 3.56 30.04
C GLU A 352 -28.68 4.19 28.87
N ILE A 353 -29.43 4.71 27.90
CA ILE A 353 -28.85 5.44 26.76
C ILE A 353 -28.60 6.89 27.16
N GLU A 354 -27.37 7.34 26.93
CA GLU A 354 -26.94 8.73 27.12
C GLU A 354 -26.42 9.29 25.79
N LEU A 355 -26.70 10.57 25.54
CA LEU A 355 -26.06 11.34 24.48
C LEU A 355 -24.94 12.16 25.11
N ILE A 356 -23.73 12.05 24.59
CA ILE A 356 -22.55 12.71 25.15
C ILE A 356 -21.75 13.46 24.10
N ARG A 357 -20.88 14.33 24.62
CA ARG A 357 -19.76 14.93 23.91
C ARG A 357 -18.45 14.24 24.34
N PRO A 358 -17.86 13.34 23.55
CA PRO A 358 -16.66 12.59 23.96
C PRO A 358 -15.43 13.47 24.19
N THR A 359 -15.22 14.49 23.36
CA THR A 359 -14.17 15.51 23.52
C THR A 359 -14.74 16.91 23.25
N GLU A 360 -14.05 17.98 23.67
CA GLU A 360 -14.51 19.36 23.46
C GLU A 360 -14.79 19.69 21.98
N SER A 361 -14.06 19.06 21.06
CA SER A 361 -14.20 19.22 19.61
C SER A 361 -15.33 18.38 18.97
N ASP A 362 -15.91 17.43 19.70
CA ASP A 362 -16.95 16.56 19.19
C ASP A 362 -18.35 17.16 19.34
N ALA A 363 -19.29 16.65 18.54
CA ALA A 363 -20.72 16.89 18.76
C ALA A 363 -21.21 16.19 20.04
N ASP A 364 -22.28 16.73 20.64
CA ASP A 364 -22.89 16.24 21.90
C ASP A 364 -24.01 15.22 21.72
N ASP A 365 -24.14 14.66 20.52
CA ASP A 365 -25.17 13.70 20.11
C ASP A 365 -24.63 12.27 19.93
N HIS A 366 -23.47 11.94 20.51
CA HIS A 366 -22.91 10.60 20.45
C HIS A 366 -23.60 9.65 21.42
N VAL A 367 -24.04 8.49 20.93
CA VAL A 367 -24.80 7.52 21.71
C VAL A 367 -23.88 6.58 22.48
N ILE A 368 -24.14 6.43 23.78
CA ILE A 368 -23.50 5.42 24.63
C ILE A 368 -24.54 4.72 25.51
N LEU A 369 -24.18 3.52 25.98
CA LEU A 369 -24.85 2.83 27.07
C LEU A 369 -24.05 3.03 28.36
N ARG A 370 -24.71 3.51 29.40
CA ARG A 370 -24.18 3.49 30.76
C ARG A 370 -24.58 2.18 31.41
N GLY A 371 -23.64 1.23 31.53
CA GLY A 371 -23.89 -0.06 32.16
C GLY A 371 -24.20 0.06 33.66
N LYS A 372 -24.71 -1.03 34.25
CA LYS A 372 -24.97 -1.15 35.70
C LYS A 372 -23.73 -0.83 36.54
N SER A 373 -22.56 -1.26 36.08
CA SER A 373 -21.25 -1.01 36.68
C SER A 373 -20.78 0.45 36.56
N ARG A 374 -21.61 1.35 36.01
CA ARG A 374 -21.27 2.73 35.58
C ARG A 374 -20.26 2.80 34.43
N LYS A 375 -19.75 1.67 33.94
CA LYS A 375 -18.88 1.61 32.77
C LYS A 375 -19.63 2.05 31.52
N GLY A 376 -18.97 2.84 30.69
CA GLY A 376 -19.53 3.33 29.43
C GLY A 376 -19.21 2.39 28.27
N TYR A 377 -20.23 2.09 27.46
CA TYR A 377 -20.10 1.32 26.23
C TYR A 377 -20.64 2.11 25.05
N ALA A 378 -19.91 2.12 23.93
CA ALA A 378 -20.40 2.68 22.68
C ALA A 378 -21.19 1.64 21.87
N LEU A 379 -22.26 2.10 21.22
CA LEU A 379 -22.79 1.41 20.05
C LEU A 379 -21.90 1.76 18.85
N THR A 380 -21.41 0.73 18.16
CA THR A 380 -20.46 0.87 17.05
C THR A 380 -20.92 0.13 15.80
N THR A 381 -20.22 0.33 14.69
CA THR A 381 -20.43 -0.43 13.45
C THR A 381 -20.20 -1.93 13.64
N THR A 382 -19.20 -2.34 14.45
CA THR A 382 -19.02 -3.74 14.84
C THR A 382 -20.23 -4.28 15.61
N CYS A 383 -20.86 -3.48 16.47
CA CYS A 383 -22.09 -3.90 17.17
C CYS A 383 -23.22 -4.14 16.17
N ALA A 384 -23.42 -3.23 15.21
CA ALA A 384 -24.45 -3.35 14.18
C ALA A 384 -24.22 -4.57 13.28
N ALA A 385 -22.97 -4.82 12.87
CA ALA A 385 -22.62 -5.96 12.03
C ALA A 385 -22.79 -7.32 12.73
N ASN A 386 -22.50 -7.39 14.02
CA ASN A 386 -22.79 -8.57 14.84
C ASN A 386 -24.29 -8.79 15.00
N PHE A 387 -25.06 -7.73 15.28
CA PHE A 387 -26.53 -7.81 15.40
C PHE A 387 -27.17 -8.36 14.11
N LEU A 388 -26.71 -7.88 12.94
CA LEU A 388 -27.23 -8.27 11.63
C LEU A 388 -26.61 -9.58 11.09
N GLY A 389 -25.71 -10.21 11.83
CA GLY A 389 -25.11 -11.50 11.47
C GLY A 389 -24.09 -11.47 10.33
N TYR A 390 -23.52 -10.30 10.00
CA TYR A 390 -22.41 -10.20 9.03
C TYR A 390 -21.09 -10.73 9.60
N VAL A 391 -20.89 -10.58 10.91
CA VAL A 391 -19.70 -11.09 11.60
C VAL A 391 -19.92 -12.55 12.01
N LYS A 392 -18.99 -13.43 11.64
CA LYS A 392 -19.04 -14.88 11.87
C LYS A 392 -18.11 -15.29 13.01
N PRO A 393 -18.31 -16.46 13.66
CA PRO A 393 -17.54 -16.87 14.84
C PRO A 393 -16.01 -16.92 14.66
N ASP A 394 -15.54 -17.15 13.43
CA ASP A 394 -14.13 -17.19 13.05
C ASP A 394 -13.54 -15.81 12.74
N HIS A 395 -14.36 -14.76 12.67
CA HIS A 395 -13.89 -13.39 12.46
C HIS A 395 -13.43 -12.77 13.78
N PHE A 396 -12.33 -12.00 13.72
CA PHE A 396 -11.78 -11.28 14.87
C PHE A 396 -12.80 -10.36 15.59
N ALA A 397 -13.69 -9.72 14.84
CA ALA A 397 -14.70 -8.80 15.38
C ALA A 397 -15.92 -9.50 16.01
N PHE A 398 -15.92 -10.84 16.12
CA PHE A 398 -17.07 -11.60 16.62
C PHE A 398 -17.33 -11.28 18.08
N GLY A 399 -18.50 -10.69 18.34
CA GLY A 399 -18.96 -10.29 19.65
C GLY A 399 -20.13 -11.15 20.15
N ASN A 400 -20.65 -10.77 21.29
CA ASN A 400 -21.81 -11.42 21.89
C ASN A 400 -23.09 -10.93 21.21
N ALA A 401 -23.76 -11.82 20.48
CA ALA A 401 -25.00 -11.53 19.77
C ALA A 401 -26.11 -11.02 20.71
N GLU A 402 -26.23 -11.60 21.90
CA GLU A 402 -27.23 -11.19 22.89
C GLU A 402 -26.92 -9.79 23.45
N ALA A 403 -25.64 -9.47 23.69
CA ALA A 403 -25.23 -8.14 24.10
C ALA A 403 -25.60 -7.08 23.04
N THR A 404 -25.41 -7.40 21.76
CA THR A 404 -25.83 -6.49 20.68
C THR A 404 -27.34 -6.35 20.60
N ARG A 405 -28.10 -7.44 20.79
CA ARG A 405 -29.56 -7.41 20.81
C ARG A 405 -30.09 -6.47 21.88
N VAL A 406 -29.62 -6.66 23.12
CA VAL A 406 -29.99 -5.80 24.26
C VAL A 406 -29.61 -4.35 23.96
N ALA A 407 -28.42 -4.08 23.43
CA ALA A 407 -27.97 -2.72 23.16
C ALA A 407 -28.84 -1.98 22.12
N PHE A 408 -29.24 -2.64 21.02
CA PHE A 408 -30.12 -2.03 20.01
C PHE A 408 -31.58 -1.93 20.47
N GLU A 409 -32.07 -2.84 21.32
CA GLU A 409 -33.40 -2.72 21.94
C GLU A 409 -33.47 -1.55 22.93
N LYS A 410 -32.39 -1.29 23.67
CA LYS A 410 -32.25 -0.09 24.51
C LYS A 410 -32.28 1.17 23.67
N LEU A 411 -31.60 1.18 22.52
CA LEU A 411 -31.66 2.29 21.58
C LEU A 411 -33.06 2.51 21.03
N ALA A 412 -33.76 1.44 20.62
CA ALA A 412 -35.15 1.54 20.16
C ALA A 412 -36.07 2.11 21.26
N THR A 413 -35.90 1.65 22.49
CA THR A 413 -36.68 2.12 23.66
C THR A 413 -36.41 3.59 23.97
N PHE A 414 -35.16 4.04 23.82
CA PHE A 414 -34.80 5.45 23.97
C PHE A 414 -35.54 6.34 22.97
N PHE A 415 -35.85 5.83 21.78
CA PHE A 415 -36.68 6.47 20.77
C PHE A 415 -38.17 6.08 20.84
N HIS A 416 -38.64 5.63 22.01
CA HIS A 416 -40.04 5.29 22.30
C HIS A 416 -40.63 4.15 21.46
N SER A 417 -39.80 3.27 20.90
CA SER A 417 -40.22 2.02 20.24
C SER A 417 -39.83 0.81 21.08
N LYS A 418 -40.68 -0.22 21.13
CA LYS A 418 -40.40 -1.50 21.81
C LYS A 418 -40.35 -2.68 20.84
N ASP A 419 -40.32 -2.37 19.55
CA ASP A 419 -40.41 -3.32 18.46
C ASP A 419 -38.99 -3.79 18.04
N ALA A 420 -38.82 -5.11 17.84
CA ALA A 420 -37.57 -5.72 17.40
C ALA A 420 -37.16 -5.30 15.98
N GLU A 421 -38.12 -5.05 15.09
CA GLU A 421 -37.93 -4.51 13.74
C GLU A 421 -37.29 -3.10 13.81
N THR A 422 -37.70 -2.27 14.77
CA THR A 422 -37.07 -0.96 15.00
C THR A 422 -35.59 -1.10 15.41
N ALA A 423 -35.27 -2.05 16.28
CA ALA A 423 -33.87 -2.32 16.66
C ALA A 423 -33.03 -2.75 15.44
N GLN A 424 -33.59 -3.62 14.58
CA GLN A 424 -32.97 -4.01 13.32
C GLN A 424 -32.77 -2.82 12.37
N ARG A 425 -33.78 -1.98 12.19
CA ARG A 425 -33.68 -0.77 11.36
C ARG A 425 -32.60 0.19 11.84
N PHE A 426 -32.40 0.33 13.16
CA PHE A 426 -31.30 1.12 13.70
C PHE A 426 -29.94 0.49 13.35
N ALA A 427 -29.77 -0.82 13.52
CA ALA A 427 -28.54 -1.50 13.14
C ALA A 427 -28.23 -1.35 11.64
N GLU A 428 -29.24 -1.49 10.78
CA GLU A 428 -29.12 -1.28 9.33
C GLU A 428 -28.73 0.17 9.01
N ALA A 429 -29.39 1.15 9.63
CA ALA A 429 -29.08 2.57 9.45
C ALA A 429 -27.65 2.94 9.90
N VAL A 430 -27.13 2.30 10.95
CA VAL A 430 -25.73 2.48 11.37
C VAL A 430 -24.77 1.99 10.29
N LEU A 431 -24.96 0.76 9.79
CA LEU A 431 -24.10 0.24 8.73
C LEU A 431 -24.26 1.00 7.42
N GLU A 432 -25.48 1.38 7.04
CA GLU A 432 -25.74 2.16 5.84
C GLU A 432 -25.04 3.52 5.90
N THR A 433 -25.17 4.24 7.01
CA THR A 433 -24.55 5.56 7.18
C THR A 433 -23.03 5.48 7.16
N GLY A 434 -22.45 4.49 7.85
CA GLY A 434 -20.99 4.29 7.87
C GLY A 434 -20.43 3.81 6.53
N CYS A 435 -21.03 2.76 5.95
CA CYS A 435 -20.57 2.14 4.71
C CYS A 435 -20.75 3.05 3.50
N ARG A 436 -21.74 3.96 3.50
CA ARG A 436 -21.93 4.92 2.40
C ARG A 436 -20.72 5.83 2.17
N LYS A 437 -19.93 6.12 3.22
CA LYS A 437 -18.67 6.84 3.09
C LYS A 437 -17.65 6.03 2.28
N ILE A 438 -17.59 4.72 2.52
CA ILE A 438 -16.72 3.77 1.81
C ILE A 438 -17.20 3.57 0.36
N THR A 439 -18.50 3.42 0.13
CA THR A 439 -19.05 3.21 -1.23
C THR A 439 -18.70 4.37 -2.15
N ASN A 440 -18.78 5.61 -1.66
CA ASN A 440 -18.44 6.79 -2.46
C ASN A 440 -16.97 6.76 -2.93
N ALA A 441 -16.04 6.44 -2.02
CA ALA A 441 -14.63 6.31 -2.36
C ALA A 441 -14.37 5.16 -3.34
N ILE A 442 -15.08 4.04 -3.22
CA ILE A 442 -14.98 2.92 -4.17
C ILE A 442 -15.46 3.32 -5.57
N GLU A 443 -16.60 4.00 -5.68
CA GLU A 443 -17.11 4.47 -6.98
C GLU A 443 -16.14 5.45 -7.64
N GLU A 444 -15.54 6.37 -6.87
CA GLU A 444 -14.50 7.26 -7.37
C GLU A 444 -13.30 6.48 -7.94
N LEU A 445 -12.82 5.46 -7.21
CA LEU A 445 -11.69 4.63 -7.65
C LEU A 445 -12.02 3.80 -8.90
N ILE A 446 -13.22 3.25 -8.99
CA ILE A 446 -13.67 2.49 -10.17
C ILE A 446 -13.64 3.38 -11.42
N VAL A 447 -14.13 4.62 -11.31
CA VAL A 447 -14.12 5.57 -12.42
C VAL A 447 -12.70 6.07 -12.72
N GLU A 448 -11.94 6.47 -11.70
CA GLU A 448 -10.60 7.05 -11.84
C GLU A 448 -9.62 6.08 -12.52
N TYR A 449 -9.68 4.79 -12.17
CA TYR A 449 -8.79 3.76 -12.70
C TYR A 449 -9.42 2.88 -13.78
N GLN A 450 -10.62 3.24 -14.24
CA GLN A 450 -11.38 2.52 -15.27
C GLN A 450 -11.47 1.03 -14.95
N LEU A 451 -11.76 0.70 -13.69
CA LEU A 451 -11.89 -0.67 -13.24
C LEU A 451 -13.16 -1.27 -13.82
N ASP A 452 -13.04 -2.50 -14.30
CA ASP A 452 -14.19 -3.25 -14.76
C ASP A 452 -15.02 -3.72 -13.55
N ARG A 453 -16.18 -3.08 -13.34
CA ARG A 453 -17.06 -3.35 -12.19
C ARG A 453 -17.41 -4.83 -12.03
N GLU A 454 -17.47 -5.58 -13.12
CA GLU A 454 -17.77 -7.01 -13.09
C GLU A 454 -16.63 -7.85 -12.51
N HIS A 455 -15.41 -7.35 -12.52
CA HIS A 455 -14.22 -8.01 -11.97
C HIS A 455 -13.78 -7.45 -10.62
N VAL A 456 -14.38 -6.36 -10.16
CA VAL A 456 -14.05 -5.78 -8.86
C VAL A 456 -14.55 -6.71 -7.75
N VAL A 457 -13.59 -7.22 -6.98
CA VAL A 457 -13.83 -7.91 -5.71
C VAL A 457 -13.33 -7.02 -4.58
N LEU A 458 -14.12 -6.87 -3.52
CA LEU A 458 -13.70 -6.20 -2.30
C LEU A 458 -12.97 -7.19 -1.39
N VAL A 459 -11.72 -6.90 -1.04
CA VAL A 459 -10.91 -7.73 -0.14
C VAL A 459 -10.73 -7.00 1.18
N GLY A 460 -11.33 -7.53 2.24
CA GLY A 460 -11.29 -6.94 3.57
C GLY A 460 -10.08 -7.37 4.39
N GLY A 461 -9.28 -6.41 4.85
CA GLY A 461 -8.20 -6.59 5.82
C GLY A 461 -8.44 -5.83 7.12
N GLY A 462 -7.67 -6.12 8.16
CA GLY A 462 -7.80 -5.50 9.47
C GLY A 462 -8.88 -6.15 10.36
N GLY A 463 -8.77 -5.94 11.68
CA GLY A 463 -9.67 -6.56 12.65
C GLY A 463 -11.13 -6.14 12.50
N GLY A 464 -11.40 -4.98 11.89
CA GLY A 464 -12.75 -4.48 11.61
C GLY A 464 -13.32 -4.91 10.26
N ALA A 465 -12.60 -5.69 9.44
CA ALA A 465 -12.98 -5.99 8.05
C ALA A 465 -14.41 -6.53 7.94
N ALA A 466 -14.72 -7.54 8.75
CA ALA A 466 -16.02 -8.20 8.78
C ALA A 466 -17.17 -7.27 9.21
N SER A 467 -16.87 -6.12 9.83
CA SER A 467 -17.88 -5.17 10.29
C SER A 467 -18.40 -4.28 9.15
N LEU A 468 -17.59 -3.97 8.14
CA LEU A 468 -17.95 -3.00 7.10
C LEU A 468 -17.94 -3.61 5.69
N VAL A 469 -16.94 -4.43 5.35
CA VAL A 469 -16.72 -4.88 3.96
C VAL A 469 -17.91 -5.67 3.40
N PRO A 470 -18.52 -6.63 4.12
CA PRO A 470 -19.67 -7.36 3.60
C PRO A 470 -20.88 -6.46 3.30
N PHE A 471 -21.15 -5.48 4.17
CA PHE A 471 -22.27 -4.56 3.98
C PHE A 471 -22.00 -3.55 2.85
N THR A 472 -20.78 -3.03 2.76
CA THR A 472 -20.33 -2.20 1.63
C THR A 472 -20.48 -2.95 0.31
N ALA A 473 -20.08 -4.21 0.25
CA ALA A 473 -20.21 -5.04 -0.94
C ALA A 473 -21.69 -5.24 -1.34
N LYS A 474 -22.57 -5.47 -0.36
CA LYS A 474 -24.03 -5.55 -0.56
C LYS A 474 -24.59 -4.25 -1.16
N LEU A 475 -24.19 -3.08 -0.63
CA LEU A 475 -24.65 -1.78 -1.16
C LEU A 475 -24.24 -1.54 -2.61
N LEU A 476 -23.05 -2.02 -3.00
CA LEU A 476 -22.50 -1.82 -4.34
C LEU A 476 -22.86 -2.93 -5.34
N ASN A 477 -23.48 -4.02 -4.86
CA ASN A 477 -23.69 -5.26 -5.61
C ASN A 477 -22.36 -5.82 -6.16
N LEU A 478 -21.35 -5.92 -5.31
CA LEU A 478 -20.02 -6.45 -5.63
C LEU A 478 -19.71 -7.73 -4.85
N ASP A 479 -18.83 -8.56 -5.40
CA ASP A 479 -18.29 -9.70 -4.68
C ASP A 479 -17.34 -9.23 -3.59
N HIS A 480 -17.24 -10.01 -2.50
CA HIS A 480 -16.30 -9.72 -1.44
C HIS A 480 -15.74 -10.98 -0.78
N ARG A 481 -14.61 -10.80 -0.10
CA ARG A 481 -14.06 -11.78 0.83
C ARG A 481 -13.29 -11.08 1.95
N ILE A 482 -13.25 -11.72 3.12
CA ILE A 482 -12.36 -11.32 4.20
C ILE A 482 -11.04 -12.08 4.02
N ALA A 483 -9.91 -11.37 4.13
CA ALA A 483 -8.59 -11.97 4.05
C ALA A 483 -8.38 -13.01 5.15
N ARG A 484 -7.55 -14.03 4.90
CA ARG A 484 -7.13 -14.94 5.97
C ARG A 484 -6.28 -14.15 6.95
N ASN A 485 -6.51 -14.40 8.24
CA ASN A 485 -5.82 -13.69 9.33
C ASN A 485 -5.92 -12.16 9.16
N ALA A 486 -7.10 -11.67 8.73
CA ALA A 486 -7.33 -10.27 8.40
C ALA A 486 -6.85 -9.31 9.49
N GLU A 487 -7.01 -9.68 10.76
CA GLU A 487 -6.60 -8.89 11.93
C GLU A 487 -5.09 -8.61 12.01
N VAL A 488 -4.27 -9.41 11.33
CA VAL A 488 -2.81 -9.26 11.26
C VAL A 488 -2.30 -9.23 9.81
N ILE A 489 -3.16 -8.85 8.85
CA ILE A 489 -2.77 -8.82 7.43
C ILE A 489 -1.59 -7.87 7.16
N SER A 490 -1.48 -6.78 7.92
CA SER A 490 -0.43 -5.77 7.78
C SER A 490 0.93 -6.30 8.21
N PRO A 491 1.14 -6.82 9.43
CA PRO A 491 2.40 -7.46 9.76
C PRO A 491 2.70 -8.70 8.90
N ILE A 492 1.69 -9.41 8.39
CA ILE A 492 1.90 -10.45 7.35
C ILE A 492 2.50 -9.84 6.08
N GLY A 493 1.94 -8.73 5.61
CA GLY A 493 2.48 -7.99 4.49
C GLY A 493 3.90 -7.51 4.71
N VAL A 494 4.24 -7.02 5.91
CA VAL A 494 5.61 -6.68 6.30
C VAL A 494 6.53 -7.89 6.16
N ALA A 495 6.16 -9.05 6.72
CA ALA A 495 6.95 -10.28 6.65
C ALA A 495 7.11 -10.81 5.21
N MET A 496 6.14 -10.54 4.33
CA MET A 496 6.09 -11.04 2.96
C MET A 496 6.62 -10.05 1.92
N ALA A 497 6.88 -8.81 2.32
CA ALA A 497 7.30 -7.74 1.42
C ALA A 497 8.63 -8.07 0.72
N MET A 498 8.73 -7.58 -0.52
CA MET A 498 9.92 -7.70 -1.35
C MET A 498 10.67 -6.37 -1.36
N VAL A 499 11.99 -6.44 -1.53
CA VAL A 499 12.79 -5.25 -1.80
C VAL A 499 12.25 -4.62 -3.07
N ARG A 500 12.03 -3.32 -3.03
CA ARG A 500 11.52 -2.55 -4.18
C ARG A 500 12.35 -1.28 -4.29
N ASP A 501 12.67 -0.87 -5.50
CA ASP A 501 13.08 0.51 -5.77
C ASP A 501 12.60 0.99 -7.14
N THR A 502 12.46 2.31 -7.29
CA THR A 502 11.95 2.94 -8.50
C THR A 502 12.91 4.04 -8.95
N ILE A 503 13.35 3.94 -10.20
CA ILE A 503 14.13 4.97 -10.88
C ILE A 503 13.25 5.67 -11.88
N GLU A 504 13.30 7.00 -11.84
CA GLU A 504 12.61 7.86 -12.78
C GLU A 504 13.61 8.80 -13.48
N ARG A 505 13.45 8.97 -14.79
CA ARG A 505 14.24 9.87 -15.61
C ARG A 505 13.34 10.66 -16.54
N ASN A 506 13.60 11.96 -16.65
CA ASN A 506 12.98 12.76 -17.69
C ASN A 506 13.74 12.58 -19.01
N ILE A 507 13.12 11.93 -19.98
CA ILE A 507 13.71 11.64 -21.30
C ILE A 507 12.66 11.99 -22.36
N VAL A 508 13.03 12.85 -23.30
CA VAL A 508 12.20 13.20 -24.45
C VAL A 508 12.42 12.14 -25.52
N ASP A 509 11.35 11.56 -26.04
CA ASP A 509 11.37 10.50 -27.06
C ASP A 509 12.41 9.39 -26.77
N PRO A 510 12.23 8.62 -25.69
CA PRO A 510 13.24 7.68 -25.21
C PRO A 510 13.53 6.57 -26.21
N THR A 511 14.83 6.37 -26.47
CA THR A 511 15.31 5.25 -27.28
C THR A 511 15.26 3.93 -26.50
N PRO A 512 15.33 2.76 -27.18
CA PRO A 512 15.51 1.49 -26.49
C PRO A 512 16.73 1.47 -25.56
N GLU A 513 17.85 2.10 -25.95
CA GLU A 513 19.05 2.17 -25.12
C GLU A 513 18.81 2.97 -23.83
N ASP A 514 18.10 4.09 -23.92
CA ASP A 514 17.70 4.89 -22.76
C ASP A 514 16.86 4.06 -21.78
N ILE A 515 15.85 3.35 -22.29
CA ILE A 515 14.98 2.49 -21.49
C ILE A 515 15.79 1.38 -20.80
N LEU A 516 16.69 0.73 -21.54
CA LEU A 516 17.54 -0.31 -20.99
C LEU A 516 18.51 0.23 -19.93
N LYS A 517 18.97 1.48 -20.08
CA LYS A 517 19.78 2.16 -19.06
C LYS A 517 18.97 2.39 -17.79
N VAL A 518 17.77 2.96 -17.88
CA VAL A 518 16.91 3.18 -16.71
C VAL A 518 16.54 1.86 -16.02
N ARG A 519 16.27 0.80 -16.81
CA ARG A 519 16.04 -0.55 -16.30
C ARG A 519 17.22 -1.09 -15.50
N ARG A 520 18.45 -0.93 -16.00
CA ARG A 520 19.68 -1.34 -15.28
C ARG A 520 19.87 -0.57 -13.98
N GLU A 521 19.69 0.76 -14.02
CA GLU A 521 19.78 1.61 -12.83
C GLU A 521 18.78 1.17 -11.75
N ALA A 522 17.54 0.80 -12.13
CA ALA A 522 16.55 0.30 -11.19
C ALA A 522 16.95 -1.06 -10.58
N ALA A 523 17.48 -1.98 -11.40
CA ALA A 523 17.97 -3.26 -10.90
C ALA A 523 19.12 -3.06 -9.90
N GLU A 524 20.09 -2.21 -10.21
CA GLU A 524 21.21 -1.87 -9.32
C GLU A 524 20.72 -1.24 -8.02
N ALA A 525 19.73 -0.35 -8.08
CA ALA A 525 19.13 0.27 -6.91
C ALA A 525 18.43 -0.76 -6.00
N ALA A 526 17.72 -1.75 -6.56
CA ALA A 526 17.14 -2.83 -5.78
C ALA A 526 18.20 -3.74 -5.13
N ILE A 527 19.33 -4.01 -5.81
CA ILE A 527 20.47 -4.74 -5.22
C ILE A 527 21.03 -3.95 -4.03
N HIS A 528 21.26 -2.65 -4.22
CA HIS A 528 21.76 -1.75 -3.17
C HIS A 528 20.80 -1.68 -1.97
N ALA A 529 19.49 -1.75 -2.23
CA ALA A 529 18.45 -1.81 -1.20
C ALA A 529 18.33 -3.17 -0.49
N GLY A 530 19.09 -4.19 -0.92
CA GLY A 530 19.21 -5.50 -0.26
C GLY A 530 18.67 -6.70 -1.04
N ALA A 531 18.28 -6.54 -2.32
CA ALA A 531 17.79 -7.65 -3.13
C ALA A 531 18.94 -8.53 -3.68
N VAL A 532 18.69 -9.82 -3.80
CA VAL A 532 19.61 -10.73 -4.51
C VAL A 532 19.41 -10.59 -6.01
N ALA A 533 20.50 -10.44 -6.78
CA ALA A 533 20.47 -10.15 -8.21
C ALA A 533 19.58 -11.12 -9.03
N ASP A 534 19.65 -12.42 -8.76
CA ASP A 534 18.89 -13.45 -9.48
C ASP A 534 17.38 -13.41 -9.22
N SER A 535 16.95 -12.69 -8.18
CA SER A 535 15.54 -12.53 -7.82
C SER A 535 14.87 -11.32 -8.46
N ILE A 536 15.64 -10.46 -9.15
CA ILE A 536 15.17 -9.15 -9.58
C ILE A 536 14.28 -9.26 -10.81
N GLU A 537 13.14 -8.57 -10.73
CA GLU A 537 12.20 -8.34 -11.82
C GLU A 537 12.03 -6.83 -11.98
N VAL A 538 12.04 -6.34 -13.22
CA VAL A 538 11.96 -4.90 -13.50
C VAL A 538 10.82 -4.60 -14.47
N GLN A 539 9.89 -3.76 -14.03
CA GLN A 539 8.81 -3.23 -14.86
C GLN A 539 9.18 -1.83 -15.33
N VAL A 540 8.95 -1.52 -16.61
CA VAL A 540 9.21 -0.22 -17.20
C VAL A 540 7.91 0.41 -17.71
N GLU A 541 7.71 1.69 -17.42
CA GLU A 541 6.61 2.52 -17.90
C GLU A 541 7.17 3.76 -18.64
N VAL A 542 6.56 4.11 -19.78
CA VAL A 542 6.92 5.31 -20.56
C VAL A 542 5.72 6.25 -20.67
N ASP A 543 5.82 7.43 -20.06
CA ASP A 543 4.83 8.51 -20.18
C ASP A 543 5.34 9.58 -21.15
N LYS A 544 4.92 9.47 -22.42
CA LYS A 544 5.26 10.44 -23.48
C LYS A 544 4.78 11.86 -23.16
N ARG A 545 3.65 12.01 -22.46
CA ARG A 545 3.09 13.35 -22.16
C ARG A 545 3.95 14.08 -21.13
N ARG A 546 4.58 13.34 -20.22
CA ARG A 546 5.46 13.89 -19.18
C ARG A 546 6.95 13.76 -19.49
N ASN A 547 7.31 13.21 -20.66
CA ASN A 547 8.69 12.87 -21.02
C ASN A 547 9.36 12.11 -19.88
N LEU A 548 8.73 11.04 -19.40
CA LEU A 548 9.13 10.32 -18.20
C LEU A 548 9.29 8.85 -18.51
N VAL A 549 10.46 8.30 -18.21
CA VAL A 549 10.71 6.86 -18.16
C VAL A 549 10.82 6.46 -16.69
N ARG A 550 10.03 5.48 -16.28
CA ARG A 550 10.05 4.91 -14.93
C ARG A 550 10.39 3.44 -15.02
N ALA A 551 11.36 2.99 -14.24
CA ALA A 551 11.62 1.57 -14.03
C ALA A 551 11.47 1.24 -12.54
N THR A 552 10.65 0.25 -12.23
CA THR A 552 10.48 -0.29 -10.87
C THR A 552 11.07 -1.68 -10.82
N ALA A 553 12.07 -1.87 -9.96
CA ALA A 553 12.68 -3.16 -9.69
C ALA A 553 12.16 -3.75 -8.38
N MET A 554 11.88 -5.05 -8.36
CA MET A 554 11.47 -5.79 -7.18
C MET A 554 12.29 -7.07 -7.04
N GLY A 555 12.61 -7.50 -5.82
CA GLY A 555 13.36 -8.74 -5.57
C GLY A 555 13.32 -9.20 -4.11
N THR A 556 13.84 -10.39 -3.83
CA THR A 556 13.91 -10.95 -2.47
C THR A 556 15.29 -10.77 -1.85
N THR A 557 15.36 -10.70 -0.52
CA THR A 557 16.63 -10.62 0.24
C THR A 557 17.37 -11.97 0.35
N GLU A 558 16.71 -13.05 -0.04
CA GLU A 558 17.22 -14.42 0.05
C GLU A 558 16.97 -15.18 -1.26
N LEU A 559 17.86 -16.12 -1.58
CA LEU A 559 17.70 -17.02 -2.72
C LEU A 559 16.59 -18.03 -2.41
N ARG A 560 15.50 -17.98 -3.18
CA ARG A 560 14.47 -19.01 -3.12
C ARG A 560 15.01 -20.31 -3.72
N LYS A 561 14.90 -21.43 -3.00
CA LYS A 561 14.65 -22.69 -3.71
C LYS A 561 13.29 -22.51 -4.39
N ARG A 562 13.23 -22.62 -5.72
CA ARG A 562 11.98 -22.47 -6.49
C ARG A 562 10.86 -23.22 -5.76
N ASP A 563 9.70 -22.58 -5.62
CA ASP A 563 8.47 -23.13 -5.03
C ASP A 563 7.97 -24.33 -5.88
N ASN A 564 8.69 -25.45 -5.86
CA ASN A 564 8.33 -26.69 -6.54
C ASN A 564 7.31 -27.51 -5.72
N ASN A 565 6.96 -27.05 -4.52
CA ASN A 565 6.02 -27.73 -3.61
C ASN A 565 4.57 -27.24 -3.71
N GLN A 566 4.22 -26.40 -4.70
CA GLN A 566 2.81 -26.06 -4.91
C GLN A 566 2.08 -27.27 -5.48
N GLN A 567 1.08 -27.75 -4.74
CA GLN A 567 0.22 -28.84 -5.15
C GLN A 567 -0.50 -28.45 -6.44
N THR A 568 -0.09 -29.07 -7.55
CA THR A 568 -0.66 -28.81 -8.87
C THR A 568 -2.13 -29.21 -8.86
N GLN A 569 -3.00 -28.23 -9.11
CA GLN A 569 -4.42 -28.41 -9.34
C GLN A 569 -4.61 -28.83 -10.80
N GLY A 570 -5.54 -29.76 -11.05
CA GLY A 570 -5.86 -30.18 -12.42
C GLY A 570 -6.52 -29.06 -13.22
N VAL A 571 -6.35 -29.07 -14.56
CA VAL A 571 -6.94 -28.09 -15.50
C VAL A 571 -8.42 -27.83 -15.22
N GLU A 572 -9.18 -28.88 -14.89
CA GLU A 572 -10.63 -28.78 -14.65
C GLU A 572 -10.97 -28.02 -13.36
N HIS A 573 -10.13 -28.12 -12.34
CA HIS A 573 -10.27 -27.30 -11.14
C HIS A 573 -10.00 -25.83 -11.48
N CYS A 574 -8.93 -25.55 -12.23
CA CYS A 574 -8.60 -24.20 -12.68
C CYS A 574 -9.68 -23.62 -13.60
N ARG A 575 -10.32 -24.43 -14.44
CA ARG A 575 -11.46 -24.03 -15.29
C ARG A 575 -12.64 -23.53 -14.44
N LYS A 576 -12.97 -24.24 -13.35
CA LYS A 576 -14.04 -23.82 -12.43
C LYS A 576 -13.73 -22.50 -11.73
N ILE A 577 -12.46 -22.28 -11.37
CA ILE A 577 -12.01 -21.01 -10.81
C ILE A 577 -12.16 -19.88 -11.84
N ALA A 578 -11.70 -20.10 -13.07
CA ALA A 578 -11.87 -19.14 -14.17
C ALA A 578 -13.36 -18.84 -14.44
N ALA A 579 -14.21 -19.86 -14.49
CA ALA A 579 -15.65 -19.71 -14.70
C ALA A 579 -16.34 -18.87 -13.62
N ARG A 580 -16.01 -19.12 -12.35
CA ARG A 580 -16.52 -18.31 -11.23
C ARG A 580 -16.11 -16.85 -11.37
N SER A 581 -14.86 -16.59 -11.73
CA SER A 581 -14.35 -15.23 -11.95
C SER A 581 -14.94 -14.54 -13.19
N MET A 582 -15.30 -15.31 -14.21
CA MET A 582 -16.00 -14.84 -15.42
C MET A 582 -17.53 -14.74 -15.22
N ARG A 583 -18.06 -15.22 -14.08
CA ARG A 583 -19.51 -15.30 -13.78
C ARG A 583 -20.32 -16.02 -14.87
N ILE A 584 -19.77 -17.10 -15.41
CA ILE A 584 -20.40 -17.99 -16.39
C ILE A 584 -20.28 -19.46 -15.93
N GLN A 585 -20.96 -20.37 -16.62
CA GLN A 585 -20.84 -21.80 -16.30
C GLN A 585 -19.49 -22.35 -16.75
N ALA A 586 -18.99 -23.39 -16.06
CA ALA A 586 -17.67 -23.94 -16.35
C ALA A 586 -17.59 -24.56 -17.75
N GLU A 587 -18.72 -25.04 -18.27
CA GLU A 587 -18.87 -25.60 -19.61
C GLU A 587 -18.78 -24.53 -20.71
N GLU A 588 -19.01 -23.26 -20.37
CA GLU A 588 -18.89 -22.11 -21.28
C GLU A 588 -17.46 -21.55 -21.32
N VAL A 589 -16.56 -22.09 -20.49
CA VAL A 589 -15.14 -21.70 -20.43
C VAL A 589 -14.30 -22.71 -21.21
N THR A 590 -13.45 -22.23 -22.12
CA THR A 590 -12.54 -23.07 -22.91
C THR A 590 -11.07 -22.79 -22.55
N LEU A 591 -10.23 -23.82 -22.59
CA LEU A 591 -8.78 -23.67 -22.45
C LEU A 591 -8.22 -23.25 -23.82
N ALA A 592 -7.75 -22.01 -23.93
CA ALA A 592 -7.22 -21.45 -25.16
C ALA A 592 -5.72 -21.69 -25.34
N ALA A 593 -4.95 -21.73 -24.26
CA ALA A 593 -3.51 -22.02 -24.31
C ALA A 593 -3.00 -22.66 -23.02
N GLU A 594 -1.93 -23.46 -23.15
CA GLU A 594 -1.19 -24.07 -22.05
C GLU A 594 0.31 -24.08 -22.38
N ALA A 595 1.13 -23.56 -21.46
CA ALA A 595 2.59 -23.64 -21.52
C ALA A 595 3.21 -23.45 -20.14
N GLY A 596 4.17 -24.30 -19.77
CA GLY A 596 4.84 -24.21 -18.47
C GLY A 596 3.85 -24.47 -17.32
N MET A 597 3.64 -23.47 -16.46
CA MET A 597 2.69 -23.54 -15.34
C MET A 597 1.37 -22.81 -15.58
N TRP A 598 1.10 -22.42 -16.82
CA TRP A 598 0.03 -21.49 -17.17
C TRP A 598 -1.10 -22.16 -17.92
N PHE A 599 -2.33 -21.96 -17.42
CA PHE A 599 -3.56 -22.22 -18.15
C PHE A 599 -4.21 -20.90 -18.54
N VAL A 600 -4.51 -20.71 -19.82
CA VAL A 600 -5.22 -19.53 -20.32
C VAL A 600 -6.61 -19.95 -20.74
N PHE A 601 -7.60 -19.45 -20.00
CA PHE A 601 -9.01 -19.72 -20.25
C PHE A 601 -9.69 -18.53 -20.92
N ILE A 602 -10.61 -18.80 -21.84
CA ILE A 602 -11.49 -17.81 -22.44
C ILE A 602 -12.96 -18.19 -22.22
N GLY A 603 -13.82 -17.17 -22.18
CA GLY A 603 -15.26 -17.34 -22.08
C GLY A 603 -15.99 -16.12 -22.61
N THR A 604 -17.24 -16.29 -23.00
CA THR A 604 -18.05 -15.19 -23.55
C THR A 604 -19.25 -14.93 -22.64
N GLN A 605 -19.34 -13.73 -22.08
CA GLN A 605 -20.49 -13.31 -21.30
C GLN A 605 -21.52 -12.62 -22.20
N LYS A 606 -22.80 -12.92 -21.96
CA LYS A 606 -23.92 -12.20 -22.56
C LYS A 606 -24.30 -11.03 -21.65
N VAL A 607 -24.04 -9.82 -22.10
CA VAL A 607 -24.39 -8.60 -21.37
C VAL A 607 -25.70 -8.07 -21.95
N LYS A 608 -26.75 -8.05 -21.12
CA LYS A 608 -28.04 -7.47 -21.48
C LYS A 608 -28.05 -6.00 -21.14
N SER A 609 -28.34 -5.14 -22.11
CA SER A 609 -28.50 -3.70 -21.90
C SER A 609 -29.93 -3.25 -22.21
N PHE A 610 -30.29 -2.07 -21.70
CA PHE A 610 -31.59 -1.42 -21.93
C PHE A 610 -32.81 -2.34 -21.64
N PHE A 611 -32.99 -2.72 -20.38
CA PHE A 611 -34.07 -3.64 -19.93
C PHE A 611 -34.10 -5.00 -20.67
N GLY A 612 -32.98 -5.42 -21.27
CA GLY A 612 -32.86 -6.70 -21.97
C GLY A 612 -33.26 -6.66 -23.44
N LEU A 613 -33.51 -5.48 -24.01
CA LEU A 613 -33.81 -5.29 -25.43
C LEU A 613 -32.58 -5.51 -26.33
N PHE A 614 -31.37 -5.30 -25.79
CA PHE A 614 -30.13 -5.50 -26.52
C PHE A 614 -29.24 -6.48 -25.77
N THR A 615 -28.59 -7.38 -26.50
CA THR A 615 -27.58 -8.31 -25.98
C THR A 615 -26.27 -8.03 -26.69
N SER A 616 -25.25 -7.66 -25.93
CA SER A 616 -23.87 -7.65 -26.40
C SER A 616 -23.14 -8.88 -25.87
N HIS A 617 -22.08 -9.25 -26.58
CA HIS A 617 -21.20 -10.33 -26.19
C HIS A 617 -19.87 -9.72 -25.76
N ARG A 618 -19.34 -10.23 -24.65
CA ARG A 618 -18.07 -9.78 -24.09
C ARG A 618 -17.14 -10.98 -23.96
N GLU A 619 -16.01 -10.93 -24.65
CA GLU A 619 -14.97 -11.95 -24.49
C GLU A 619 -14.12 -11.64 -23.26
N MET A 620 -13.84 -12.66 -22.47
CA MET A 620 -13.06 -12.57 -21.25
C MET A 620 -11.93 -13.60 -21.29
N LEU A 621 -10.79 -13.22 -20.72
CA LEU A 621 -9.61 -14.06 -20.58
C LEU A 621 -9.20 -14.14 -19.10
N ARG A 622 -8.81 -15.34 -18.65
CA ARG A 622 -8.19 -15.59 -17.35
C ARG A 622 -6.92 -16.41 -17.50
N VAL A 623 -5.79 -15.88 -17.02
CA VAL A 623 -4.56 -16.66 -16.83
C VAL A 623 -4.57 -17.22 -15.41
N VAL A 624 -4.52 -18.54 -15.30
CA VAL A 624 -4.53 -19.26 -14.02
C VAL A 624 -3.24 -20.05 -13.91
N ASP A 625 -2.56 -19.95 -12.78
CA ASP A 625 -1.40 -20.80 -12.50
C ASP A 625 -1.82 -22.22 -12.09
N HIS A 626 -0.89 -23.17 -12.12
CA HIS A 626 -1.12 -24.55 -11.68
C HIS A 626 -1.57 -24.68 -10.22
N SER A 627 -1.47 -23.65 -9.38
CA SER A 627 -2.00 -23.65 -8.02
C SER A 627 -3.47 -23.21 -7.93
N GLY A 628 -4.07 -22.83 -9.06
CA GLY A 628 -5.46 -22.35 -9.12
C GLY A 628 -5.60 -20.85 -8.87
N VAL A 629 -4.52 -20.07 -8.92
CA VAL A 629 -4.58 -18.61 -8.69
C VAL A 629 -4.70 -17.89 -10.03
N ILE A 630 -5.69 -17.02 -10.16
CA ILE A 630 -5.83 -16.12 -11.30
C ILE A 630 -4.75 -15.04 -11.21
N ARG A 631 -3.87 -14.95 -12.21
CA ARG A 631 -2.74 -14.00 -12.27
C ARG A 631 -2.94 -12.86 -13.25
N LEU A 632 -3.83 -13.01 -14.23
CA LEU A 632 -4.15 -11.97 -15.20
C LEU A 632 -5.61 -12.09 -15.65
N GLN A 633 -6.29 -10.95 -15.75
CA GLN A 633 -7.68 -10.86 -16.17
C GLN A 633 -7.84 -9.80 -17.25
N ARG A 634 -8.38 -10.18 -18.42
CA ARG A 634 -8.55 -9.24 -19.54
C ARG A 634 -9.92 -9.42 -20.18
N ASN A 635 -10.39 -8.34 -20.79
CA ASN A 635 -11.52 -8.38 -21.71
C ASN A 635 -10.96 -8.22 -23.11
N THR A 636 -11.31 -9.13 -24.01
CA THR A 636 -10.82 -9.16 -25.40
C THR A 636 -9.30 -9.25 -25.49
N ALA A 637 -8.76 -10.38 -25.94
CA ALA A 637 -7.32 -10.52 -26.14
C ALA A 637 -7.02 -11.51 -27.26
N GLN A 638 -5.95 -11.24 -28.02
CA GLN A 638 -5.35 -12.24 -28.88
C GLN A 638 -4.39 -13.11 -28.08
N ILE A 639 -4.47 -14.43 -28.28
CA ILE A 639 -3.61 -15.42 -27.64
C ILE A 639 -2.81 -16.12 -28.74
N ARG A 640 -1.48 -16.10 -28.64
CA ARG A 640 -0.57 -16.77 -29.57
C ARG A 640 0.37 -17.68 -28.78
N ILE A 641 0.63 -18.88 -29.29
CA ILE A 641 1.59 -19.82 -28.71
C ILE A 641 2.74 -19.98 -29.68
N CYS A 642 3.96 -19.75 -29.22
CA CYS A 642 5.13 -19.80 -30.09
C CYS A 642 6.37 -20.33 -29.36
N LEU A 643 7.40 -20.65 -30.14
CA LEU A 643 8.75 -20.87 -29.62
C LEU A 643 9.51 -19.54 -29.56
N LEU A 644 10.53 -19.46 -28.71
CA LEU A 644 11.33 -18.24 -28.55
C LEU A 644 11.84 -17.62 -29.88
N PRO A 645 12.31 -18.38 -30.90
CA PRO A 645 12.73 -17.80 -32.18
C PRO A 645 11.60 -17.13 -32.98
N GLN A 646 10.35 -17.47 -32.71
CA GLN A 646 9.16 -16.94 -33.41
C GLN A 646 8.55 -15.74 -32.69
N LEU A 647 8.94 -15.50 -31.44
CA LEU A 647 8.31 -14.54 -30.54
C LEU A 647 8.22 -13.13 -31.13
N ASN A 648 9.31 -12.62 -31.70
CA ASN A 648 9.35 -11.26 -32.23
C ASN A 648 8.36 -11.08 -33.38
N ALA A 649 8.20 -12.10 -34.24
CA ALA A 649 7.23 -12.07 -35.32
C ALA A 649 5.80 -12.05 -34.77
N GLU A 650 5.49 -12.92 -33.80
CA GLU A 650 4.15 -12.98 -33.19
C GLU A 650 3.77 -11.69 -32.46
N ILE A 651 4.71 -11.05 -31.76
CA ILE A 651 4.48 -9.75 -31.12
C ILE A 651 4.26 -8.66 -32.17
N THR A 652 5.08 -8.65 -33.23
CA THR A 652 4.95 -7.68 -34.33
C THR A 652 3.57 -7.77 -34.97
N ASP A 653 3.16 -8.98 -35.37
CA ASP A 653 1.86 -9.24 -35.97
C ASP A 653 0.71 -8.82 -35.04
N ALA A 654 0.80 -9.13 -33.75
CA ALA A 654 -0.23 -8.76 -32.78
C ALA A 654 -0.33 -7.23 -32.61
N VAL A 655 0.81 -6.53 -32.54
CA VAL A 655 0.85 -5.08 -32.45
C VAL A 655 0.29 -4.44 -33.71
N GLU A 656 0.64 -4.92 -34.90
CA GLU A 656 0.11 -4.40 -36.16
C GLU A 656 -1.41 -4.54 -36.26
N GLN A 657 -1.96 -5.67 -35.81
CA GLN A 657 -3.40 -5.94 -35.89
C GLN A 657 -4.22 -5.16 -34.86
N LEU A 658 -3.66 -4.88 -33.68
CA LEU A 658 -4.39 -4.30 -32.54
C LEU A 658 -4.02 -2.85 -32.23
N THR A 659 -3.11 -2.25 -32.99
CA THR A 659 -2.77 -0.84 -32.82
C THR A 659 -3.98 0.02 -33.17
N ASP A 660 -4.37 0.89 -32.24
CA ASP A 660 -5.38 1.91 -32.48
C ASP A 660 -4.73 3.26 -32.84
N PHE A 661 -5.39 4.00 -33.73
CA PHE A 661 -4.95 5.30 -34.22
C PHE A 661 -6.01 6.35 -33.86
N GLY A 662 -5.80 7.02 -32.72
CA GLY A 662 -6.69 8.06 -32.23
C GLY A 662 -6.05 9.45 -32.16
N ASP A 663 -6.82 10.43 -31.68
CA ASP A 663 -6.39 11.84 -31.54
C ASP A 663 -5.18 12.03 -30.62
N ALA A 664 -4.93 11.08 -29.73
CA ALA A 664 -3.78 11.07 -28.82
C ALA A 664 -2.51 10.44 -29.43
N GLY A 665 -2.56 10.01 -30.69
CA GLY A 665 -1.48 9.32 -31.40
C GLY A 665 -1.69 7.81 -31.49
N ARG A 666 -0.61 7.11 -31.86
CA ARG A 666 -0.56 5.63 -31.96
C ARG A 666 -0.62 5.00 -30.57
N ALA A 667 -1.61 4.15 -30.32
CA ALA A 667 -1.72 3.35 -29.12
C ALA A 667 -1.48 1.87 -29.45
N ILE A 668 -0.33 1.32 -29.05
CA ILE A 668 -0.05 -0.11 -29.18
C ILE A 668 -0.81 -0.91 -28.11
N PRO A 669 -1.18 -2.17 -28.38
CA PRO A 669 -1.80 -3.04 -27.39
C PRO A 669 -0.88 -3.29 -26.19
N ASP A 670 -1.48 -3.66 -25.08
CA ASP A 670 -0.78 -4.19 -23.91
C ASP A 670 -0.29 -5.62 -24.21
N ILE A 671 1.01 -5.87 -24.05
CA ILE A 671 1.65 -7.14 -24.37
C ILE A 671 2.10 -7.85 -23.10
N PHE A 672 1.69 -9.12 -22.94
CA PHE A 672 2.16 -10.02 -21.90
C PHE A 672 2.81 -11.26 -22.53
N VAL A 673 3.94 -11.70 -21.97
CA VAL A 673 4.59 -12.96 -22.37
C VAL A 673 4.69 -13.87 -21.16
N LEU A 674 4.05 -15.04 -21.26
CA LEU A 674 4.02 -16.05 -20.21
C LEU A 674 5.07 -17.12 -20.53
N TYR A 675 5.96 -17.37 -19.58
CA TYR A 675 7.05 -18.34 -19.72
C TYR A 675 7.46 -18.91 -18.36
N GLY A 676 7.84 -20.19 -18.31
CA GLY A 676 8.22 -20.84 -17.06
C GLY A 676 7.19 -20.60 -15.96
N ALA A 677 7.57 -19.82 -14.95
CA ALA A 677 6.73 -19.39 -13.81
C ALA A 677 6.43 -17.89 -13.76
N ARG A 678 6.65 -17.16 -14.85
CA ARG A 678 6.54 -15.70 -14.93
C ARG A 678 5.54 -15.23 -15.99
N ILE A 679 4.95 -14.06 -15.71
CA ILE A 679 4.21 -13.25 -16.68
C ILE A 679 5.02 -11.97 -16.84
N ALA A 680 5.77 -11.83 -17.94
CA ALA A 680 6.41 -10.57 -18.25
C ALA A 680 5.39 -9.59 -18.82
N ASN A 681 5.28 -8.43 -18.18
CA ASN A 681 4.37 -7.36 -18.54
C ASN A 681 5.14 -6.28 -19.31
N PHE A 682 4.80 -6.09 -20.59
CA PHE A 682 5.35 -5.06 -21.47
C PHE A 682 4.31 -3.97 -21.80
N SER A 683 3.25 -3.87 -21.01
CA SER A 683 2.30 -2.75 -21.05
C SER A 683 2.97 -1.43 -20.69
N GLY A 684 2.36 -0.32 -21.13
CA GLY A 684 2.86 1.02 -20.83
C GLY A 684 4.06 1.48 -21.67
N LEU A 685 4.51 0.65 -22.62
CA LEU A 685 5.50 1.02 -23.62
C LEU A 685 4.86 1.81 -24.77
N ALA A 686 5.72 2.54 -25.47
CA ALA A 686 5.34 3.63 -26.32
C ALA A 686 5.31 3.25 -27.83
N ASP A 687 6.00 2.18 -28.20
CA ASP A 687 6.08 1.63 -29.57
C ASP A 687 6.64 0.18 -29.55
N LEU A 688 6.59 -0.48 -30.72
CA LEU A 688 7.01 -1.87 -30.90
C LEU A 688 8.51 -2.08 -30.65
N GLU A 689 9.37 -1.13 -31.04
CA GLU A 689 10.82 -1.28 -30.93
C GLU A 689 11.24 -1.39 -29.47
N GLN A 690 10.62 -0.59 -28.60
CA GLN A 690 10.82 -0.66 -27.16
C GLN A 690 10.33 -1.99 -26.55
N VAL A 691 9.18 -2.50 -27.02
CA VAL A 691 8.68 -3.83 -26.59
C VAL A 691 9.69 -4.91 -26.95
N LEU A 692 10.14 -4.96 -28.20
CA LEU A 692 11.07 -5.98 -28.66
C LEU A 692 12.42 -5.91 -27.93
N ALA A 693 12.95 -4.72 -27.69
CA ALA A 693 14.21 -4.54 -26.95
C ALA A 693 14.13 -5.06 -25.51
N LEU A 694 13.00 -4.82 -24.82
CA LEU A 694 12.79 -5.32 -23.47
C LEU A 694 12.54 -6.83 -23.45
N VAL A 695 11.80 -7.36 -24.42
CA VAL A 695 11.57 -8.80 -24.60
C VAL A 695 12.89 -9.55 -24.79
N GLU A 696 13.78 -9.03 -25.64
CA GLU A 696 15.09 -9.65 -25.89
C GLU A 696 15.92 -9.73 -24.61
N VAL A 697 16.00 -8.64 -23.84
CA VAL A 697 16.76 -8.61 -22.58
C VAL A 697 16.15 -9.51 -21.52
N GLU A 698 14.82 -9.56 -21.42
CA GLU A 698 14.09 -10.36 -20.43
C GLU A 698 14.26 -11.86 -20.68
N LEU A 699 14.23 -12.28 -21.94
CA LEU A 699 14.18 -13.69 -22.32
C LEU A 699 15.53 -14.25 -22.80
N ARG A 700 16.61 -13.45 -22.76
CA ARG A 700 17.96 -13.83 -23.25
C ARG A 700 18.51 -15.14 -22.70
N SER A 701 18.10 -15.54 -21.49
CA SER A 701 18.60 -16.74 -20.82
C SER A 701 17.73 -17.98 -21.04
N LEU A 702 16.65 -17.87 -21.82
CA LEU A 702 15.75 -18.99 -22.10
C LEU A 702 16.27 -19.84 -23.24
N ASP A 703 15.96 -21.13 -23.18
CA ASP A 703 16.26 -22.07 -24.26
C ASP A 703 15.41 -21.76 -25.50
N PRO A 704 15.96 -21.81 -26.73
CA PRO A 704 15.19 -21.58 -27.96
C PRO A 704 13.97 -22.49 -28.14
N GLY A 705 13.98 -23.69 -27.56
CA GLY A 705 12.85 -24.63 -27.56
C GLY A 705 11.76 -24.30 -26.52
N THR A 706 11.92 -23.24 -25.73
CA THR A 706 10.93 -22.82 -24.74
C THR A 706 9.64 -22.39 -25.43
N ARG A 707 8.51 -23.02 -25.05
CA ARG A 707 7.17 -22.59 -25.47
C ARG A 707 6.72 -21.39 -24.63
N LEU A 708 6.16 -20.40 -25.31
CA LEU A 708 5.71 -19.13 -24.77
C LEU A 708 4.24 -18.91 -25.12
N ILE A 709 3.52 -18.17 -24.29
CA ILE A 709 2.19 -17.63 -24.63
C ILE A 709 2.29 -16.12 -24.69
N VAL A 710 1.94 -15.54 -25.83
CA VAL A 710 1.78 -14.09 -26.01
C VAL A 710 0.31 -13.75 -25.85
N ILE A 711 0.02 -12.80 -24.98
CA ILE A 711 -1.31 -12.22 -24.81
C ILE A 711 -1.24 -10.76 -25.19
N ALA A 712 -1.99 -10.37 -26.22
CA ALA A 712 -2.06 -8.98 -26.69
C ALA A 712 -3.48 -8.44 -26.48
N CYS A 713 -3.57 -7.35 -25.71
CA CYS A 713 -4.85 -6.74 -25.32
C CYS A 713 -4.97 -5.36 -25.97
N PRO A 714 -6.03 -5.08 -26.76
CA PRO A 714 -6.27 -3.74 -27.29
C PRO A 714 -6.49 -2.74 -26.14
N LYS A 715 -6.15 -1.47 -26.38
CA LYS A 715 -6.26 -0.38 -25.40
C LYS A 715 -7.62 0.28 -25.36
#